data_AF-A0A091DHR3-F1
#
_entry.id   AF-A0A091DHR3-F1
#
_cell.length_a   1.000
_cell.length_b   1.000
_cell.length_c   1.000
_cell.angle_alpha   90.00
_cell.angle_beta   90.00
_cell.angle_gamma   90.00
#
_symmetry.space_group_name_H-M   'P 1'
#
loop_
_entity.id
_entity.type
_entity.pdbx_description
1 polymer ?
#
loop_
_entity_poly.entity_id
_entity_poly.type
_entity_poly.pdbx_seq_one_letter_code
_entity_poly.pdbx_strand_id
1 'polypeptide(L)'
;MILERELRQLRKAKARAKRSGQPREEAAFCHQLGELLAGHGRYAEALGEHRQELQLLEGAQDPLGCAVAHRKIGERLAEMEDYSAALQHQHRHLELAGSLSNHTEMQRAWATIGRTHLDIYDHCQSREDLLQAQAAFEKSLAIVDEKLEGTMTQRELSEMRTRLYLNLGLTFESLQQMALCNAYFKKSIFLAEHNHLYEDLYRARYNLGAIHWRAGQHSQAMRCLEGARECARAMKKRFMESECCVVVSQVLQDLGDFLAAKRALKKAYRLGSQKPAQRAAVCQSLKYVLAVVHLQQRLEEVEGSDLQGAMGICEQLGDLFSKAGDFPKAAEAYQKQLNFAEQLNRPDFELAIIHVSLATTLGDMKDHRQAVHHYEEELRLCKGNSLEEAKTWLNIALSREEAGDAYELLAPCFQKALNCAQQAQQPQLQRQVLQHLHAVQLRLQPQDAPGTETKLEELSVAKEEEEEEEEVEEEAIEALETVELELSESENDGDDPSREPEEDEERQGCLGRRKVNKWNRRNDMGETLLHRACIEGHLRRVRDLVKQGHPLNPRDYCGWTPLHEACNYGHLEIVRFLLDHGASVDDPGGQGCEGITPLHDALNCGHFEVAELLIDRGASVTLQTKKSLVQPPPIRVRVRIQDHVFLIPVPHSSEAHSVAWLAEQAAQRYYQTCGLLPRLILQKEGALLAPQDLIPDVLQSNDEVLAEVTSWDLPPLTDRYHRACQSLGQGEHLQVLQAMERQGSGPSFSTCSLALRQAQLIPLLRALKMHTGLRELRLAGNRLGDGCATELLAALGTMPCLVLLDLSSNHLGQEGLRQLAGGPIGQATLQNLEELDLSMNPLGDGCGPALASILRACPLLSTLRLQACGFGPNFLSHQAALGTAFQDAEHLKTLSLSYNPLGTSALARTLQSLPTGALLRLELSSVTAGKSDLGLIEPVVRYLSKEGCVLTHLILSSNYLSDKAVGELSRCLPLCPSLISLDLSANPKISCTSLQELLSVLQERSQGLSFLGLSGCAIQGPLGPGLWDKITAQLQELRLCSRYLCPEDRDALRQLLPGQGACSLARGSKLFFQRL
;
A
#
# COMPACT_ATOMS: atom_id res chain seq x y z
N MET A 1 30.20 -14.76 -37.55
CA MET A 1 30.39 -16.02 -38.34
C MET A 1 29.81 -17.27 -37.69
N ILE A 2 29.84 -17.43 -36.35
CA ILE A 2 29.35 -18.63 -35.65
C ILE A 2 27.81 -18.77 -35.71
N LEU A 3 27.07 -17.69 -35.40
CA LEU A 3 25.60 -17.66 -35.45
C LEU A 3 25.03 -18.11 -36.81
N GLU A 4 25.51 -17.54 -37.90
CA GLU A 4 25.05 -17.87 -39.26
C GLU A 4 25.35 -19.33 -39.66
N ARG A 5 26.31 -19.98 -39.01
CA ARG A 5 26.59 -21.40 -39.21
C ARG A 5 25.57 -22.27 -38.46
N GLU A 6 25.28 -21.93 -37.21
CA GLU A 6 24.29 -22.64 -36.37
C GLU A 6 22.87 -22.51 -36.94
N LEU A 7 22.45 -21.31 -37.34
CA LEU A 7 21.16 -21.09 -38.00
C LEU A 7 21.04 -21.94 -39.28
N ARG A 8 22.11 -22.05 -40.07
CA ARG A 8 22.12 -22.89 -41.28
C ARG A 8 22.00 -24.39 -40.95
N GLN A 9 22.60 -24.85 -39.85
CA GLN A 9 22.48 -26.26 -39.43
C GLN A 9 21.06 -26.58 -38.95
N LEU A 10 20.47 -25.74 -38.10
CA LEU A 10 19.10 -25.91 -37.61
C LEU A 10 18.06 -25.84 -38.73
N ARG A 11 18.20 -24.89 -39.67
CA ARG A 11 17.33 -24.80 -40.85
C ARG A 11 17.39 -26.07 -41.72
N LYS A 12 18.57 -26.68 -41.88
CA LYS A 12 18.72 -27.96 -42.60
C LYS A 12 18.06 -29.13 -41.85
N ALA A 13 18.18 -29.16 -40.53
CA ALA A 13 17.55 -30.18 -39.69
C ALA A 13 16.02 -30.08 -39.74
N LYS A 14 15.46 -28.87 -39.59
CA LYS A 14 14.03 -28.57 -39.78
C LYS A 14 13.51 -29.05 -41.14
N ALA A 15 14.23 -28.73 -42.22
CA ALA A 15 13.86 -29.16 -43.57
C ALA A 15 13.95 -30.68 -43.79
N ARG A 16 14.76 -31.39 -43.00
CA ARG A 16 14.81 -32.86 -43.01
C ARG A 16 13.59 -33.44 -42.29
N ALA A 17 13.29 -32.99 -41.08
CA ALA A 17 12.12 -33.43 -40.31
C ALA A 17 10.81 -33.22 -41.09
N LYS A 18 10.67 -32.07 -41.77
CA LYS A 18 9.54 -31.77 -42.66
C LYS A 18 9.38 -32.78 -43.79
N ARG A 19 10.48 -33.12 -44.48
CA ARG A 19 10.48 -34.12 -45.58
C ARG A 19 10.21 -35.54 -45.08
N SER A 20 10.59 -35.83 -43.84
CA SER A 20 10.37 -37.12 -43.18
C SER A 20 8.98 -37.25 -42.56
N GLY A 21 8.13 -36.22 -42.62
CA GLY A 21 6.76 -36.27 -42.10
C GLY A 21 6.68 -36.36 -40.57
N GLN A 22 7.64 -35.78 -39.85
CA GLN A 22 7.71 -35.82 -38.39
C GLN A 22 7.36 -34.44 -37.79
N PRO A 23 6.06 -34.12 -37.59
CA PRO A 23 5.62 -32.77 -37.22
C PRO A 23 6.12 -32.31 -35.83
N ARG A 24 6.26 -33.25 -34.87
CA ARG A 24 6.80 -32.94 -33.54
C ARG A 24 8.29 -32.59 -33.57
N GLU A 25 9.08 -33.29 -34.40
CA GLU A 25 10.50 -32.97 -34.58
C GLU A 25 10.68 -31.64 -35.34
N GLU A 26 9.83 -31.37 -36.34
CA GLU A 26 9.82 -30.08 -37.03
C GLU A 26 9.52 -28.93 -36.06
N ALA A 27 8.51 -29.09 -35.19
CA ALA A 27 8.17 -28.10 -34.16
C ALA A 27 9.35 -27.85 -33.20
N ALA A 28 10.06 -28.90 -32.77
CA ALA A 28 11.24 -28.77 -31.91
C ALA A 28 12.39 -27.99 -32.59
N PHE A 29 12.57 -28.14 -33.91
CA PHE A 29 13.56 -27.32 -34.62
C PHE A 29 13.09 -25.87 -34.84
N CYS A 30 11.80 -25.63 -35.07
CA CYS A 30 11.22 -24.28 -35.07
C CYS A 30 11.47 -23.58 -33.72
N HIS A 31 11.24 -24.29 -32.62
CA HIS A 31 11.52 -23.81 -31.27
C HIS A 31 12.98 -23.36 -31.10
N GLN A 32 13.93 -24.24 -31.45
CA GLN A 32 15.37 -23.96 -31.32
C GLN A 32 15.80 -22.79 -32.19
N LEU A 33 15.26 -22.70 -33.42
CA LEU A 33 15.52 -21.56 -34.31
C LEU A 33 14.97 -20.26 -33.72
N GLY A 34 13.74 -20.27 -33.21
CA GLY A 34 13.10 -19.11 -32.61
C GLY A 34 13.89 -18.56 -31.43
N GLU A 35 14.31 -19.42 -30.48
CA GLU A 35 15.12 -19.01 -29.33
C GLU A 35 16.49 -18.47 -29.75
N LEU A 36 17.16 -19.10 -30.72
CA LEU A 36 18.47 -18.66 -31.19
C LEU A 36 18.38 -17.29 -31.89
N LEU A 37 17.33 -17.07 -32.69
CA LEU A 37 17.05 -15.80 -33.36
C LEU A 37 16.72 -14.70 -32.34
N ALA A 38 15.86 -15.00 -31.36
CA ALA A 38 15.48 -14.08 -30.30
C ALA A 38 16.69 -13.64 -29.47
N GLY A 39 17.58 -14.58 -29.10
CA GLY A 39 18.83 -14.27 -28.37
C GLY A 39 19.80 -13.33 -29.10
N HIS A 40 19.57 -13.07 -30.39
CA HIS A 40 20.35 -12.15 -31.21
C HIS A 40 19.53 -10.93 -31.70
N GLY A 41 18.36 -10.68 -31.11
CA GLY A 41 17.52 -9.52 -31.44
C GLY A 41 16.75 -9.63 -32.76
N ARG A 42 16.71 -10.81 -33.42
CA ARG A 42 15.98 -11.03 -34.68
C ARG A 42 14.54 -11.44 -34.40
N TYR A 43 13.80 -10.58 -33.68
CA TYR A 43 12.49 -10.91 -33.09
C TYR A 43 11.41 -11.24 -34.15
N ALA A 44 11.38 -10.52 -35.27
CA ALA A 44 10.43 -10.79 -36.34
C ALA A 44 10.60 -12.18 -36.99
N GLU A 45 11.85 -12.62 -37.19
CA GLU A 45 12.13 -13.97 -37.71
C GLU A 45 11.82 -15.04 -36.65
N ALA A 46 12.15 -14.76 -35.38
CA ALA A 46 11.82 -15.66 -34.27
C ALA A 46 10.31 -15.86 -34.12
N LEU A 47 9.52 -14.78 -34.25
CA LEU A 47 8.06 -14.81 -34.24
C LEU A 47 7.51 -15.71 -35.36
N GLY A 48 8.09 -15.63 -36.56
CA GLY A 48 7.73 -16.50 -37.68
C GLY A 48 7.96 -17.98 -37.37
N GLU A 49 9.09 -18.30 -36.75
CA GLU A 49 9.43 -19.66 -36.32
C GLU A 49 8.47 -20.19 -35.24
N HIS A 50 8.15 -19.39 -34.21
CA HIS A 50 7.21 -19.80 -33.15
C HIS A 50 5.75 -19.90 -33.62
N ARG A 51 5.32 -19.10 -34.61
CA ARG A 51 4.01 -19.28 -35.25
C ARG A 51 3.93 -20.60 -36.02
N GLN A 52 5.00 -20.99 -36.70
CA GLN A 52 5.06 -22.30 -37.36
C GLN A 52 5.12 -23.44 -36.33
N GLU A 53 5.85 -23.27 -35.22
CA GLU A 53 5.86 -24.20 -34.09
C GLU A 53 4.43 -24.44 -33.56
N LEU A 54 3.67 -23.37 -33.29
CA LEU A 54 2.29 -23.46 -32.81
C LEU A 54 1.39 -24.25 -33.76
N GLN A 55 1.41 -23.93 -35.07
CA GLN A 55 0.58 -24.63 -36.07
C GLN A 55 0.86 -26.13 -36.12
N LEU A 56 2.14 -26.53 -36.02
CA LEU A 56 2.54 -27.92 -36.01
C LEU A 56 2.08 -28.65 -34.73
N LEU A 57 2.11 -27.98 -33.59
CA LEU A 57 1.68 -28.53 -32.30
C LEU A 57 0.15 -28.65 -32.19
N GLU A 58 -0.60 -27.70 -32.75
CA GLU A 58 -2.06 -27.78 -32.88
C GLU A 58 -2.47 -28.99 -33.73
N GLY A 59 -1.82 -29.17 -34.89
CA GLY A 59 -2.03 -30.33 -35.75
C GLY A 59 -1.64 -31.67 -35.09
N ALA A 60 -0.68 -31.64 -34.16
CA ALA A 60 -0.24 -32.80 -33.38
C ALA A 60 -1.01 -33.02 -32.06
N GLN A 61 -2.03 -32.20 -31.78
CA GLN A 61 -2.85 -32.22 -30.57
C GLN A 61 -2.03 -32.21 -29.27
N ASP A 62 -1.00 -31.36 -29.20
CA ASP A 62 -0.16 -31.19 -28.01
C ASP A 62 -0.52 -29.88 -27.26
N PRO A 63 -1.50 -29.91 -26.34
CA PRO A 63 -2.00 -28.70 -25.69
C PRO A 63 -0.95 -28.02 -24.80
N LEU A 64 -0.01 -28.78 -24.23
CA LEU A 64 1.08 -28.23 -23.42
C LEU A 64 2.10 -27.52 -24.32
N GLY A 65 2.46 -28.16 -25.44
CA GLY A 65 3.29 -27.54 -26.47
C GLY A 65 2.68 -26.23 -27.00
N CYS A 66 1.38 -26.22 -27.30
CA CYS A 66 0.67 -25.02 -27.75
C CYS A 66 0.71 -23.90 -26.69
N ALA A 67 0.55 -24.24 -25.41
CA ALA A 67 0.64 -23.26 -24.32
C ALA A 67 2.04 -22.60 -24.30
N VAL A 68 3.11 -23.39 -24.35
CA VAL A 68 4.49 -22.89 -24.38
C VAL A 68 4.78 -22.06 -25.63
N ALA A 69 4.26 -22.46 -26.79
CA ALA A 69 4.40 -21.70 -28.04
C ALA A 69 3.68 -20.34 -27.95
N HIS A 70 2.48 -20.29 -27.37
CA HIS A 70 1.77 -19.03 -27.10
C HIS A 70 2.55 -18.09 -26.17
N ARG A 71 3.17 -18.61 -25.11
CA ARG A 71 4.06 -17.81 -24.25
C ARG A 71 5.18 -17.14 -25.06
N LYS A 72 5.88 -17.94 -25.88
CA LYS A 72 7.00 -17.45 -26.72
C LYS A 72 6.56 -16.42 -27.75
N ILE A 73 5.43 -16.66 -28.42
CA ILE A 73 4.84 -15.69 -29.35
C ILE A 73 4.53 -14.38 -28.62
N GLY A 74 3.92 -14.46 -27.43
CA GLY A 74 3.62 -13.30 -26.60
C GLY A 74 4.87 -12.52 -26.19
N GLU A 75 5.94 -13.20 -25.78
CA GLU A 75 7.22 -12.56 -25.44
C GLU A 75 7.86 -11.85 -26.65
N ARG A 76 7.87 -12.47 -27.83
CA ARG A 76 8.40 -11.84 -29.05
C ARG A 76 7.58 -10.63 -29.50
N LEU A 77 6.26 -10.67 -29.33
CA LEU A 77 5.39 -9.53 -29.65
C LEU A 77 5.60 -8.37 -28.68
N ALA A 78 5.78 -8.65 -27.39
CA ALA A 78 6.12 -7.63 -26.40
C ALA A 78 7.49 -6.97 -26.69
N GLU A 79 8.50 -7.76 -27.08
CA GLU A 79 9.82 -7.24 -27.52
C GLU A 79 9.76 -6.38 -28.79
N MET A 80 8.69 -6.54 -29.59
CA MET A 80 8.40 -5.73 -30.77
C MET A 80 7.37 -4.62 -30.48
N GLU A 81 7.04 -4.39 -29.21
CA GLU A 81 6.12 -3.36 -28.72
C GLU A 81 4.65 -3.53 -29.20
N ASP A 82 4.28 -4.70 -29.74
CA ASP A 82 2.88 -5.07 -30.01
C ASP A 82 2.24 -5.70 -28.76
N TYR A 83 2.06 -4.87 -27.74
CA TYR A 83 1.58 -5.29 -26.43
C TYR A 83 0.16 -5.88 -26.47
N SER A 84 -0.68 -5.38 -27.38
CA SER A 84 -2.06 -5.84 -27.53
C SER A 84 -2.13 -7.30 -27.97
N ALA A 85 -1.38 -7.67 -29.01
CA ALA A 85 -1.30 -9.04 -29.48
C ALA A 85 -0.51 -9.92 -28.50
N ALA A 86 0.51 -9.35 -27.83
CA ALA A 86 1.26 -10.05 -26.79
C ALA A 86 0.34 -10.54 -25.66
N LEU A 87 -0.47 -9.65 -25.07
CA LEU A 87 -1.40 -9.99 -23.99
C LEU A 87 -2.45 -11.02 -24.42
N GLN A 88 -2.95 -10.96 -25.66
CA GLN A 88 -3.87 -11.98 -26.18
C GLN A 88 -3.25 -13.38 -26.17
N HIS A 89 -2.01 -13.50 -26.65
CA HIS A 89 -1.29 -14.78 -26.64
C HIS A 89 -0.92 -15.23 -25.23
N GLN A 90 -0.56 -14.32 -24.34
CA GLN A 90 -0.22 -14.63 -22.95
C GLN A 90 -1.46 -15.07 -22.13
N HIS A 91 -2.62 -14.45 -22.35
CA HIS A 91 -3.89 -14.94 -21.79
C HIS A 91 -4.25 -16.32 -22.34
N ARG A 92 -4.00 -16.57 -23.63
CA ARG A 92 -4.22 -17.91 -24.20
C ARG A 92 -3.29 -18.97 -23.60
N HIS A 93 -2.03 -18.62 -23.34
CA HIS A 93 -1.08 -19.45 -22.58
C HIS A 93 -1.63 -19.77 -21.17
N LEU A 94 -2.12 -18.76 -20.45
CA LEU A 94 -2.71 -18.93 -19.12
C LEU A 94 -3.95 -19.84 -19.14
N GLU A 95 -4.86 -19.66 -20.10
CA GLU A 95 -6.07 -20.49 -20.26
C GLU A 95 -5.71 -21.95 -20.50
N LEU A 96 -4.77 -22.23 -21.42
CA LEU A 96 -4.33 -23.58 -21.73
C LEU A 96 -3.63 -24.22 -20.53
N ALA A 97 -2.72 -23.49 -19.86
CA ALA A 97 -2.06 -23.96 -18.65
C ALA A 97 -3.07 -24.29 -17.53
N GLY A 98 -4.10 -23.47 -17.36
CA GLY A 98 -5.20 -23.68 -16.41
C GLY A 98 -6.04 -24.91 -16.74
N SER A 99 -6.40 -25.12 -18.01
CA SER A 99 -7.15 -26.31 -18.45
C SER A 99 -6.37 -27.61 -18.23
N LEU A 100 -5.04 -27.55 -18.27
CA LEU A 100 -4.13 -28.67 -17.99
C LEU A 100 -3.81 -28.82 -16.50
N SER A 101 -4.30 -27.91 -15.64
CA SER A 101 -3.91 -27.80 -14.23
C SER A 101 -2.39 -27.76 -14.01
N ASN A 102 -1.65 -27.18 -14.97
CA ASN A 102 -0.20 -27.09 -14.91
C ASN A 102 0.22 -25.80 -14.19
N HIS A 103 0.40 -25.88 -12.88
CA HIS A 103 0.74 -24.73 -12.04
C HIS A 103 2.08 -24.08 -12.39
N THR A 104 3.05 -24.82 -12.93
CA THR A 104 4.34 -24.27 -13.37
C THR A 104 4.15 -23.33 -14.56
N GLU A 105 3.36 -23.74 -15.55
CA GLU A 105 3.06 -22.88 -16.72
C GLU A 105 2.10 -21.74 -16.35
N MET A 106 1.17 -21.94 -15.42
CA MET A 106 0.33 -20.86 -14.90
C MET A 106 1.15 -19.78 -14.18
N GLN A 107 2.14 -20.18 -13.37
CA GLN A 107 3.06 -19.26 -12.71
C GLN A 107 3.83 -18.42 -13.74
N ARG A 108 4.39 -19.07 -14.76
CA ARG A 108 5.11 -18.41 -15.86
C ARG A 108 4.21 -17.46 -16.64
N ALA A 109 2.97 -17.86 -16.93
CA ALA A 109 2.00 -17.03 -17.63
C ALA A 109 1.76 -15.71 -16.87
N TRP A 110 1.49 -15.79 -15.55
CA TRP A 110 1.29 -14.60 -14.73
C TRP A 110 2.55 -13.73 -14.63
N ALA A 111 3.74 -14.33 -14.55
CA ALA A 111 4.99 -13.57 -14.55
C ALA A 111 5.21 -12.84 -15.88
N THR A 112 4.92 -13.47 -17.02
CA THR A 112 5.02 -12.86 -18.35
C THR A 112 3.99 -11.75 -18.53
N ILE A 113 2.73 -11.96 -18.13
CA ILE A 113 1.67 -10.92 -18.17
C ILE A 113 2.08 -9.71 -17.34
N GLY A 114 2.57 -9.94 -16.12
CA GLY A 114 3.04 -8.86 -15.25
C GLY A 114 4.17 -8.07 -15.88
N ARG A 115 5.11 -8.75 -16.56
CA ARG A 115 6.20 -8.09 -17.27
C ARG A 115 5.71 -7.24 -18.44
N THR A 116 4.78 -7.76 -19.25
CA THR A 116 4.18 -6.99 -20.37
C THR A 116 3.49 -5.73 -19.88
N HIS A 117 2.76 -5.78 -18.76
CA HIS A 117 2.15 -4.58 -18.19
C HIS A 117 3.17 -3.57 -17.65
N LEU A 118 4.31 -4.02 -17.11
CA LEU A 118 5.41 -3.10 -16.80
C LEU A 118 5.98 -2.46 -18.07
N ASP A 119 6.17 -3.23 -19.14
CA ASP A 119 6.66 -2.69 -20.42
C ASP A 119 5.67 -1.67 -21.00
N ILE A 120 4.35 -1.91 -20.92
CA ILE A 120 3.30 -0.93 -21.29
C ILE A 120 3.42 0.33 -20.44
N TYR A 121 3.60 0.20 -19.12
CA TYR A 121 3.76 1.35 -18.23
C TYR A 121 4.97 2.20 -18.63
N ASP A 122 6.10 1.59 -18.96
CA ASP A 122 7.31 2.31 -19.36
C ASP A 122 7.07 3.20 -20.61
N HIS A 123 6.13 2.81 -21.49
CA HIS A 123 5.79 3.56 -22.71
C HIS A 123 4.62 4.54 -22.53
N CYS A 124 3.58 4.15 -21.80
CA CYS A 124 2.31 4.89 -21.72
C CYS A 124 2.10 5.59 -20.38
N GLN A 125 2.94 5.35 -19.37
CA GLN A 125 2.86 5.88 -18.00
C GLN A 125 1.46 5.67 -17.37
N SER A 126 0.81 4.56 -17.70
CA SER A 126 -0.54 4.21 -17.28
C SER A 126 -0.52 3.55 -15.89
N ARG A 127 -1.09 4.24 -14.89
CA ARG A 127 -1.18 3.70 -13.53
C ARG A 127 -2.00 2.41 -13.46
N GLU A 128 -2.98 2.21 -14.36
CA GLU A 128 -3.79 0.99 -14.40
C GLU A 128 -2.93 -0.23 -14.74
N ASP A 129 -2.07 -0.12 -15.77
CA ASP A 129 -1.15 -1.18 -16.16
C ASP A 129 -0.17 -1.53 -15.04
N LEU A 130 0.29 -0.53 -14.30
CA LEU A 130 1.17 -0.76 -13.16
C LEU A 130 0.49 -1.57 -12.03
N LEU A 131 -0.81 -1.35 -11.80
CA LEU A 131 -1.61 -2.16 -10.87
C LEU A 131 -1.88 -3.56 -11.42
N GLN A 132 -2.07 -3.71 -12.74
CA GLN A 132 -2.19 -5.03 -13.37
C GLN A 132 -0.88 -5.82 -13.27
N ALA A 133 0.27 -5.16 -13.46
CA ALA A 133 1.58 -5.75 -13.26
C ALA A 133 1.75 -6.27 -11.82
N GLN A 134 1.43 -5.42 -10.83
CA GLN A 134 1.47 -5.81 -9.41
C GLN A 134 0.60 -7.06 -9.16
N ALA A 135 -0.67 -7.01 -9.58
CA ALA A 135 -1.61 -8.11 -9.35
C ALA A 135 -1.17 -9.41 -10.04
N ALA A 136 -0.57 -9.32 -11.23
CA ALA A 136 -0.05 -10.47 -11.95
C ALA A 136 1.16 -11.09 -11.24
N PHE A 137 2.12 -10.29 -10.77
CA PHE A 137 3.27 -10.80 -10.02
C PHE A 137 2.87 -11.40 -8.66
N GLU A 138 1.93 -10.79 -7.94
CA GLU A 138 1.42 -11.32 -6.68
C GLU A 138 0.71 -12.66 -6.88
N LYS A 139 -0.10 -12.82 -7.94
CA LYS A 139 -0.71 -14.11 -8.31
C LYS A 139 0.35 -15.15 -8.68
N SER A 140 1.38 -14.74 -9.42
CA SER A 140 2.49 -15.64 -9.78
C SER A 140 3.22 -16.11 -8.53
N LEU A 141 3.50 -15.22 -7.58
CA LEU A 141 4.17 -15.53 -6.32
C LEU A 141 3.32 -16.46 -5.44
N ALA A 142 2.02 -16.21 -5.34
CA ALA A 142 1.09 -17.09 -4.60
C ALA A 142 1.09 -18.52 -5.17
N ILE A 143 1.19 -18.69 -6.49
CA ILE A 143 1.31 -20.03 -7.09
C ILE A 143 2.63 -20.70 -6.69
N VAL A 144 3.74 -19.95 -6.66
CA VAL A 144 5.04 -20.48 -6.20
C VAL A 144 4.93 -20.98 -4.76
N ASP A 145 4.36 -20.17 -3.87
CA ASP A 145 4.32 -20.45 -2.44
C ASP A 145 3.27 -21.51 -2.05
N GLU A 146 2.10 -21.53 -2.71
CA GLU A 146 1.01 -22.43 -2.32
C GLU A 146 0.92 -23.72 -3.14
N LYS A 147 1.39 -23.72 -4.38
CA LYS A 147 1.14 -24.82 -5.34
C LYS A 147 2.40 -25.53 -5.80
N LEU A 148 3.53 -24.83 -5.86
CA LEU A 148 4.78 -25.40 -6.38
C LEU A 148 5.73 -25.91 -5.30
N GLU A 149 5.51 -25.56 -4.03
CA GLU A 149 6.27 -26.13 -2.92
C GLU A 149 6.18 -27.67 -2.88
N GLY A 150 7.34 -28.33 -2.85
CA GLY A 150 7.45 -29.79 -2.85
C GLY A 150 7.31 -30.48 -4.21
N THR A 151 6.96 -29.75 -5.28
CA THR A 151 6.88 -30.30 -6.66
C THR A 151 8.11 -29.96 -7.52
N MET A 152 8.82 -28.90 -7.19
CA MET A 152 10.02 -28.43 -7.89
C MET A 152 11.24 -28.47 -6.96
N THR A 153 12.44 -28.36 -7.55
CA THR A 153 13.65 -28.25 -6.73
C THR A 153 13.69 -26.91 -5.99
N GLN A 154 14.33 -26.88 -4.82
CA GLN A 154 14.50 -25.63 -4.05
C GLN A 154 15.23 -24.54 -4.84
N ARG A 155 16.14 -24.94 -5.73
CA ARG A 155 16.83 -24.02 -6.63
C ARG A 155 15.88 -23.34 -7.60
N GLU A 156 15.00 -24.10 -8.27
CA GLU A 156 14.04 -23.54 -9.23
C GLU A 156 13.02 -22.61 -8.54
N LEU A 157 12.53 -22.98 -7.36
CA LEU A 157 11.65 -22.13 -6.56
C LEU A 157 12.36 -20.82 -6.16
N SER A 158 13.63 -20.92 -5.76
CA SER A 158 14.45 -19.74 -5.43
C SER A 158 14.67 -18.83 -6.64
N GLU A 159 14.94 -19.40 -7.83
CA GLU A 159 15.04 -18.64 -9.07
C GLU A 159 13.74 -17.90 -9.42
N MET A 160 12.58 -18.57 -9.28
CA MET A 160 11.27 -17.96 -9.49
C MET A 160 11.00 -16.82 -8.52
N ARG A 161 11.19 -17.06 -7.20
CA ARG A 161 11.00 -16.03 -6.16
C ARG A 161 11.91 -14.83 -6.37
N THR A 162 13.18 -15.07 -6.70
CA THR A 162 14.17 -14.02 -6.93
C THR A 162 13.72 -13.06 -8.03
N ARG A 163 13.25 -13.60 -9.17
CA ARG A 163 12.75 -12.80 -10.31
C ARG A 163 11.45 -12.07 -10.00
N LEU A 164 10.54 -12.72 -9.27
CA LEU A 164 9.27 -12.08 -8.86
C LEU A 164 9.50 -10.94 -7.87
N TYR A 165 10.39 -11.11 -6.90
CA TYR A 165 10.76 -10.03 -5.98
C TYR A 165 11.47 -8.88 -6.69
N LEU A 166 12.33 -9.15 -7.66
CA LEU A 166 12.92 -8.10 -8.51
C LEU A 166 11.83 -7.31 -9.23
N ASN A 167 10.91 -8.00 -9.91
CA ASN A 167 9.85 -7.35 -10.67
C ASN A 167 8.85 -6.58 -9.79
N LEU A 168 8.51 -7.11 -8.61
CA LEU A 168 7.72 -6.39 -7.61
C LEU A 168 8.47 -5.16 -7.10
N GLY A 169 9.78 -5.26 -6.86
CA GLY A 169 10.63 -4.13 -6.48
C GLY A 169 10.57 -2.99 -7.51
N LEU A 170 10.69 -3.31 -8.80
CA LEU A 170 10.52 -2.35 -9.90
C LEU A 170 9.09 -1.78 -9.97
N THR A 171 8.09 -2.63 -9.79
CA THR A 171 6.67 -2.19 -9.77
C THR A 171 6.42 -1.17 -8.65
N PHE A 172 6.94 -1.42 -7.45
CA PHE A 172 6.80 -0.51 -6.31
C PHE A 172 7.65 0.75 -6.43
N GLU A 173 8.76 0.72 -7.17
CA GLU A 173 9.50 1.93 -7.55
C GLU A 173 8.61 2.85 -8.37
N SER A 174 8.03 2.34 -9.46
CA SER A 174 7.12 3.10 -10.33
C SER A 174 5.86 3.59 -9.60
N LEU A 175 5.39 2.85 -8.58
CA LEU A 175 4.27 3.28 -7.71
C LEU A 175 4.69 4.32 -6.64
N GLN A 176 5.96 4.72 -6.59
CA GLN A 176 6.54 5.62 -5.59
C GLN A 176 6.45 5.09 -4.14
N GLN A 177 6.39 3.76 -3.97
CA GLN A 177 6.34 3.10 -2.66
C GLN A 177 7.73 2.60 -2.24
N MET A 178 8.63 3.55 -1.94
CA MET A 178 10.06 3.28 -1.72
C MET A 178 10.37 2.28 -0.60
N ALA A 179 9.55 2.21 0.45
CA ALA A 179 9.73 1.24 1.53
C ALA A 179 9.54 -0.21 1.03
N LEU A 180 8.49 -0.46 0.24
CA LEU A 180 8.23 -1.78 -0.34
C LEU A 180 9.24 -2.11 -1.44
N CYS A 181 9.57 -1.14 -2.29
CA CYS A 181 10.63 -1.27 -3.29
C CYS A 181 11.92 -1.81 -2.66
N ASN A 182 12.44 -1.12 -1.63
CA ASN A 182 13.63 -1.53 -0.91
C ASN A 182 13.50 -2.92 -0.27
N ALA A 183 12.35 -3.25 0.33
CA ALA A 183 12.13 -4.55 0.95
C ALA A 183 12.19 -5.70 -0.08
N TYR A 184 11.56 -5.54 -1.25
CA TYR A 184 11.54 -6.56 -2.29
C TYR A 184 12.90 -6.72 -2.99
N PHE A 185 13.63 -5.63 -3.26
CA PHE A 185 15.00 -5.72 -3.75
C PHE A 185 15.93 -6.44 -2.78
N LYS A 186 15.86 -6.15 -1.48
CA LYS A 186 16.64 -6.86 -0.46
C LYS A 186 16.32 -8.36 -0.43
N LYS A 187 15.05 -8.74 -0.52
CA LYS A 187 14.63 -10.15 -0.61
C LYS A 187 15.19 -10.83 -1.86
N SER A 188 15.15 -10.14 -3.01
CA SER A 188 15.70 -10.66 -4.28
C SER A 188 17.21 -10.88 -4.19
N ILE A 189 17.96 -9.87 -3.73
CA ILE A 189 19.42 -9.92 -3.55
C ILE A 189 19.81 -11.06 -2.59
N PHE A 190 19.16 -11.13 -1.42
CA PHE A 190 19.41 -12.17 -0.43
C PHE A 190 19.24 -13.56 -1.02
N LEU A 191 18.11 -13.84 -1.68
CA LEU A 191 17.87 -15.15 -2.28
C LEU A 191 18.85 -15.47 -3.42
N ALA A 192 19.19 -14.48 -4.25
CA ALA A 192 20.12 -14.66 -5.35
C ALA A 192 21.54 -14.98 -4.85
N GLU A 193 22.01 -14.30 -3.81
CA GLU A 193 23.31 -14.56 -3.18
C GLU A 193 23.39 -15.96 -2.59
N HIS A 194 22.39 -16.35 -1.78
CA HIS A 194 22.36 -17.64 -1.10
C HIS A 194 22.31 -18.83 -2.07
N ASN A 195 21.76 -18.62 -3.27
CA ASN A 195 21.61 -19.66 -4.29
C ASN A 195 22.62 -19.52 -5.45
N HIS A 196 23.60 -18.62 -5.35
CA HIS A 196 24.60 -18.34 -6.38
C HIS A 196 24.00 -18.01 -7.77
N LEU A 197 22.89 -17.28 -7.79
CA LEU A 197 22.19 -16.84 -9.00
C LEU A 197 22.78 -15.52 -9.51
N TYR A 198 24.02 -15.57 -10.03
CA TYR A 198 24.79 -14.36 -10.36
C TYR A 198 24.11 -13.41 -11.37
N GLU A 199 23.32 -13.94 -12.32
CA GLU A 199 22.62 -13.09 -13.29
C GLU A 199 21.44 -12.34 -12.65
N ASP A 200 20.65 -13.03 -11.82
CA ASP A 200 19.55 -12.42 -11.09
C ASP A 200 20.08 -11.43 -10.04
N LEU A 201 21.19 -11.78 -9.37
CA LEU A 201 21.90 -10.89 -8.43
C LEU A 201 22.44 -9.63 -9.12
N TYR A 202 23.04 -9.79 -10.30
CA TYR A 202 23.48 -8.67 -11.14
C TYR A 202 22.31 -7.72 -11.41
N ARG A 203 21.18 -8.24 -11.90
CA ARG A 203 20.01 -7.42 -12.25
C ARG A 203 19.45 -6.70 -11.03
N ALA A 204 19.34 -7.36 -9.89
CA ALA A 204 18.82 -6.74 -8.67
C ALA A 204 19.75 -5.64 -8.15
N ARG A 205 21.06 -5.89 -8.07
CA ARG A 205 22.04 -4.90 -7.63
C ARG A 205 22.19 -3.74 -8.60
N TYR A 206 22.19 -3.99 -9.91
CA TYR A 206 22.28 -2.95 -10.94
C TYR A 206 21.07 -1.99 -10.87
N ASN A 207 19.84 -2.53 -10.84
CA ASN A 207 18.63 -1.71 -10.76
C ASN A 207 18.55 -0.94 -9.44
N LEU A 208 18.83 -1.59 -8.31
CA LEU A 208 18.84 -0.91 -7.01
C LEU A 208 19.91 0.20 -6.97
N GLY A 209 21.08 -0.04 -7.57
CA GLY A 209 22.12 0.98 -7.70
C GLY A 209 21.67 2.20 -8.50
N ALA A 210 20.98 1.98 -9.64
CA ALA A 210 20.41 3.06 -10.43
C ALA A 210 19.30 3.83 -9.68
N ILE A 211 18.46 3.13 -8.89
CA ILE A 211 17.45 3.75 -8.04
C ILE A 211 18.10 4.62 -6.96
N HIS A 212 19.12 4.12 -6.26
CA HIS A 212 19.87 4.90 -5.27
C HIS A 212 20.55 6.11 -5.89
N TRP A 213 21.08 5.99 -7.11
CA TRP A 213 21.68 7.11 -7.83
C TRP A 213 20.65 8.21 -8.11
N ARG A 214 19.48 7.87 -8.68
CA ARG A 214 18.38 8.83 -8.89
C ARG A 214 17.88 9.46 -7.59
N ALA A 215 17.99 8.77 -6.48
CA ALA A 215 17.64 9.28 -5.15
C ALA A 215 18.73 10.14 -4.48
N GLY A 216 19.86 10.40 -5.16
CA GLY A 216 21.00 11.16 -4.61
C GLY A 216 21.83 10.40 -3.57
N GLN A 217 21.62 9.08 -3.43
CA GLN A 217 22.28 8.21 -2.45
C GLN A 217 23.55 7.59 -3.06
N HIS A 218 24.49 8.43 -3.49
CA HIS A 218 25.67 8.04 -4.27
C HIS A 218 26.48 6.89 -3.65
N SER A 219 26.70 6.85 -2.33
CA SER A 219 27.44 5.77 -1.67
C SER A 219 26.72 4.42 -1.71
N GLN A 220 25.38 4.42 -1.65
CA GLN A 220 24.59 3.19 -1.78
C GLN A 220 24.56 2.73 -3.24
N ALA A 221 24.45 3.68 -4.18
CA ALA A 221 24.54 3.42 -5.61
C ALA A 221 25.87 2.74 -5.98
N MET A 222 27.01 3.31 -5.55
CA MET A 222 28.34 2.78 -5.83
C MET A 222 28.51 1.34 -5.32
N ARG A 223 28.08 1.05 -4.08
CA ARG A 223 28.16 -0.31 -3.52
C ARG A 223 27.34 -1.31 -4.32
N CYS A 224 26.11 -0.97 -4.65
CA CYS A 224 25.24 -1.83 -5.46
C CYS A 224 25.83 -2.07 -6.86
N LEU A 225 26.30 -1.02 -7.53
CA LEU A 225 26.88 -1.12 -8.87
C LEU A 225 28.19 -1.91 -8.88
N GLU A 226 29.04 -1.77 -7.87
CA GLU A 226 30.26 -2.59 -7.75
C GLU A 226 29.90 -4.07 -7.54
N GLY A 227 28.95 -4.34 -6.64
CA GLY A 227 28.47 -5.69 -6.42
C GLY A 227 27.85 -6.31 -7.69
N ALA A 228 27.21 -5.51 -8.55
CA ALA A 228 26.76 -5.97 -9.87
C ALA A 228 27.97 -6.23 -10.80
N ARG A 229 28.95 -5.33 -10.82
CA ARG A 229 30.18 -5.46 -11.62
C ARG A 229 30.96 -6.74 -11.29
N GLU A 230 31.05 -7.09 -10.00
CA GLU A 230 31.63 -8.36 -9.53
C GLU A 230 30.88 -9.58 -10.06
N CYS A 231 29.54 -9.54 -10.05
CA CYS A 231 28.73 -10.62 -10.64
C CYS A 231 29.01 -10.76 -12.14
N ALA A 232 29.12 -9.65 -12.88
CA ALA A 232 29.45 -9.67 -14.30
C ALA A 232 30.84 -10.30 -14.56
N ARG A 233 31.84 -10.01 -13.72
CA ARG A 233 33.17 -10.63 -13.78
C ARG A 233 33.11 -12.13 -13.48
N ALA A 234 32.40 -12.53 -12.43
CA ALA A 234 32.22 -13.94 -12.07
C ALA A 234 31.58 -14.74 -13.22
N MET A 235 30.61 -14.13 -13.92
CA MET A 235 29.97 -14.73 -15.11
C MET A 235 30.76 -14.57 -16.41
N LYS A 236 31.89 -13.84 -16.40
CA LYS A 236 32.68 -13.46 -17.59
C LYS A 236 31.86 -12.74 -18.67
N LYS A 237 30.90 -11.93 -18.26
CA LYS A 237 30.00 -11.15 -19.13
C LYS A 237 30.52 -9.72 -19.30
N ARG A 238 31.51 -9.54 -20.19
CA ARG A 238 32.19 -8.23 -20.41
C ARG A 238 31.25 -7.05 -20.69
N PHE A 239 30.14 -7.28 -21.39
CA PHE A 239 29.20 -6.19 -21.74
C PHE A 239 28.40 -5.73 -20.52
N MET A 240 28.02 -6.64 -19.62
CA MET A 240 27.39 -6.30 -18.33
C MET A 240 28.37 -5.54 -17.43
N GLU A 241 29.66 -5.92 -17.43
CA GLU A 241 30.68 -5.16 -16.70
C GLU A 241 30.82 -3.73 -17.26
N SER A 242 30.76 -3.59 -18.59
CA SER A 242 30.78 -2.29 -19.27
C SER A 242 29.62 -1.41 -18.84
N GLU A 243 28.39 -1.94 -18.82
CA GLU A 243 27.20 -1.20 -18.37
C GLU A 243 27.34 -0.69 -16.93
N CYS A 244 27.87 -1.51 -16.02
CA CYS A 244 28.17 -1.06 -14.66
C CYS A 244 29.20 0.08 -14.63
N CYS A 245 30.26 0.00 -15.45
CA CYS A 245 31.27 1.06 -15.52
C CYS A 245 30.70 2.38 -16.05
N VAL A 246 29.72 2.34 -16.95
CA VAL A 246 29.02 3.54 -17.43
C VAL A 246 28.24 4.19 -16.30
N VAL A 247 27.40 3.44 -15.58
CA VAL A 247 26.60 4.02 -14.48
C VAL A 247 27.49 4.51 -13.35
N VAL A 248 28.53 3.76 -12.98
CA VAL A 248 29.55 4.21 -12.01
C VAL A 248 30.19 5.54 -12.45
N SER A 249 30.50 5.69 -13.74
CA SER A 249 31.06 6.95 -14.24
C SER A 249 30.08 8.13 -14.14
N GLN A 250 28.77 7.89 -14.26
CA GLN A 250 27.75 8.92 -14.10
C GLN A 250 27.64 9.34 -12.63
N VAL A 251 27.63 8.38 -11.70
CA VAL A 251 27.67 8.66 -10.25
C VAL A 251 28.91 9.47 -9.87
N LEU A 252 30.07 9.16 -10.47
CA LEU A 252 31.32 9.90 -10.23
C LEU A 252 31.30 11.32 -10.83
N GLN A 253 30.65 11.52 -11.98
CA GLN A 253 30.44 12.86 -12.56
C GLN A 253 29.54 13.72 -11.65
N ASP A 254 28.49 13.15 -11.07
CA ASP A 254 27.63 13.86 -10.12
C ASP A 254 28.39 14.28 -8.86
N LEU A 255 29.28 13.42 -8.36
CA LEU A 255 30.18 13.73 -7.24
C LEU A 255 31.32 14.70 -7.59
N GLY A 256 31.51 15.01 -8.89
CA GLY A 256 32.57 15.89 -9.37
C GLY A 256 33.95 15.23 -9.54
N ASP A 257 34.07 13.91 -9.37
CA ASP A 257 35.32 13.17 -9.60
C ASP A 257 35.44 12.71 -11.07
N PHE A 258 35.69 13.69 -11.94
CA PHE A 258 35.87 13.45 -13.37
C PHE A 258 37.10 12.59 -13.69
N LEU A 259 38.10 12.55 -12.80
CA LEU A 259 39.28 11.71 -13.00
C LEU A 259 38.96 10.22 -12.80
N ALA A 260 38.18 9.87 -11.77
CA ALA A 260 37.70 8.51 -11.58
C ALA A 260 36.66 8.14 -12.66
N ALA A 261 35.76 9.06 -13.03
CA ALA A 261 34.81 8.86 -14.12
C ALA A 261 35.52 8.53 -15.44
N LYS A 262 36.63 9.23 -15.75
CA LYS A 262 37.50 8.96 -16.91
C LYS A 262 38.02 7.52 -16.91
N ARG A 263 38.47 7.00 -15.76
CA ARG A 263 38.98 5.61 -15.67
C ARG A 263 37.88 4.60 -15.90
N ALA A 264 36.71 4.81 -15.28
CA ALA A 264 35.54 3.97 -15.47
C ALA A 264 35.08 3.95 -16.94
N LEU A 265 35.00 5.10 -17.60
CA LEU A 265 34.65 5.20 -19.02
C LEU A 265 35.70 4.59 -19.95
N LYS A 266 36.99 4.77 -19.66
CA LYS A 266 38.06 4.07 -20.40
C LYS A 266 37.94 2.55 -20.27
N LYS A 267 37.48 2.04 -19.12
CA LYS A 267 37.22 0.62 -18.93
C LYS A 267 35.99 0.16 -19.72
N ALA A 268 34.88 0.90 -19.64
CA ALA A 268 33.68 0.63 -20.43
C ALA A 268 33.98 0.61 -21.95
N TYR A 269 34.76 1.58 -22.43
CA TYR A 269 35.21 1.66 -23.81
C TYR A 269 35.97 0.40 -24.26
N ARG A 270 36.92 -0.08 -23.43
CA ARG A 270 37.69 -1.31 -23.69
C ARG A 270 36.83 -2.57 -23.67
N LEU A 271 35.87 -2.66 -22.75
CA LEU A 271 34.95 -3.81 -22.62
C LEU A 271 33.93 -3.87 -23.77
N GLY A 272 33.61 -2.71 -24.36
CA GLY A 272 32.66 -2.56 -25.45
C GLY A 272 31.20 -2.66 -25.00
N SER A 273 30.28 -2.61 -25.96
CA SER A 273 28.83 -2.81 -25.72
C SER A 273 28.24 -3.73 -26.79
N GLN A 274 27.13 -4.39 -26.45
CA GLN A 274 26.34 -5.20 -27.37
C GLN A 274 25.55 -4.34 -28.38
N LYS A 275 25.18 -3.10 -28.02
CA LYS A 275 24.40 -2.19 -28.88
C LYS A 275 25.29 -1.08 -29.46
N PRO A 276 25.26 -0.81 -30.77
CA PRO A 276 26.04 0.26 -31.39
C PRO A 276 25.77 1.65 -30.78
N ALA A 277 24.52 1.96 -30.47
CA ALA A 277 24.12 3.24 -29.87
C ALA A 277 24.73 3.44 -28.46
N GLN A 278 24.73 2.40 -27.62
CA GLN A 278 25.37 2.44 -26.31
C GLN A 278 26.89 2.66 -26.43
N ARG A 279 27.55 2.03 -27.43
CA ARG A 279 28.97 2.27 -27.69
C ARG A 279 29.24 3.73 -28.07
N ALA A 280 28.39 4.32 -28.92
CA ALA A 280 28.50 5.73 -29.30
C ALA A 280 28.33 6.66 -28.08
N ALA A 281 27.37 6.37 -27.20
CA ALA A 281 27.15 7.12 -25.96
C ALA A 281 28.35 7.06 -25.01
N VAL A 282 29.00 5.89 -24.86
CA VAL A 282 30.24 5.76 -24.08
C VAL A 282 31.35 6.62 -24.67
N CYS A 283 31.52 6.64 -25.99
CA CYS A 283 32.50 7.49 -26.65
C CYS A 283 32.23 8.98 -26.40
N GLN A 284 30.98 9.42 -26.52
CA GLN A 284 30.58 10.81 -26.31
C GLN A 284 30.83 11.24 -24.86
N SER A 285 30.39 10.44 -23.88
CA SER A 285 30.62 10.70 -22.46
C SER A 285 32.11 10.72 -22.12
N LEU A 286 32.91 9.81 -22.71
CA LEU A 286 34.37 9.83 -22.52
C LEU A 286 35.02 11.09 -23.09
N LYS A 287 34.60 11.58 -24.26
CA LYS A 287 35.11 12.85 -24.83
C LYS A 287 34.82 14.03 -23.91
N TYR A 288 33.58 14.13 -23.42
CA TYR A 288 33.17 15.16 -22.47
C TYR A 288 34.01 15.15 -21.19
N VAL A 289 34.10 13.98 -20.53
CA VAL A 289 34.88 13.85 -19.29
C VAL A 289 36.37 14.14 -19.50
N LEU A 290 36.95 13.75 -20.65
CA LEU A 290 38.33 14.10 -20.98
C LEU A 290 38.55 15.61 -21.07
N ALA A 291 37.62 16.34 -21.70
CA ALA A 291 37.68 17.80 -21.80
C ALA A 291 37.59 18.46 -20.42
N VAL A 292 36.66 18.01 -19.56
CA VAL A 292 36.53 18.53 -18.18
C VAL A 292 37.82 18.30 -17.38
N VAL A 293 38.35 17.07 -17.37
CA VAL A 293 39.59 16.75 -16.64
C VAL A 293 40.76 17.61 -17.12
N HIS A 294 40.86 17.84 -18.42
CA HIS A 294 41.92 18.67 -18.99
C HIS A 294 41.82 20.13 -18.52
N LEU A 295 40.62 20.71 -18.54
CA LEU A 295 40.39 22.08 -18.08
C LEU A 295 40.59 22.23 -16.57
N GLN A 296 40.14 21.26 -15.76
CA GLN A 296 40.36 21.26 -14.31
C GLN A 296 41.87 21.21 -13.96
N GLN A 297 42.64 20.35 -14.63
CA GLN A 297 44.09 20.28 -14.42
C GLN A 297 44.79 21.59 -14.80
N ARG A 298 44.38 22.21 -15.92
CA ARG A 298 44.91 23.53 -16.32
C ARG A 298 44.54 24.62 -15.32
N LEU A 299 43.33 24.58 -14.74
CA LEU A 299 42.92 25.53 -13.72
C LEU A 299 43.81 25.39 -12.48
N GLU A 300 44.02 24.18 -11.97
CA GLU A 300 44.88 23.91 -10.81
C GLU A 300 46.34 24.41 -10.99
N GLU A 301 46.87 24.33 -12.21
CA GLU A 301 48.22 24.83 -12.54
C GLU A 301 48.31 26.36 -12.52
N VAL A 302 47.20 27.05 -12.81
CA VAL A 302 47.14 28.49 -13.09
C VAL A 302 46.57 29.30 -11.91
N GLU A 303 45.76 28.70 -11.04
CA GLU A 303 44.94 29.30 -9.96
C GLU A 303 45.76 30.03 -8.85
N GLY A 304 47.08 30.08 -8.94
CA GLY A 304 47.95 30.86 -8.05
C GLY A 304 48.92 31.81 -8.74
N SER A 305 48.99 31.81 -10.07
CA SER A 305 50.01 32.56 -10.83
C SER A 305 49.45 33.47 -11.91
N ASP A 306 48.32 33.12 -12.53
CA ASP A 306 47.71 33.90 -13.61
C ASP A 306 46.18 33.91 -13.48
N LEU A 307 45.66 34.94 -12.81
CA LEU A 307 44.22 35.11 -12.58
C LEU A 307 43.43 35.31 -13.88
N GLN A 308 44.05 35.86 -14.93
CA GLN A 308 43.40 36.06 -16.23
C GLN A 308 43.20 34.71 -16.94
N GLY A 309 44.23 33.86 -16.92
CA GLY A 309 44.15 32.49 -17.42
C GLY A 309 43.14 31.65 -16.64
N ALA A 310 43.09 31.77 -15.31
CA ALA A 310 42.12 31.08 -14.46
C ALA A 310 40.67 31.49 -14.80
N MET A 311 40.42 32.80 -14.96
CA MET A 311 39.11 33.33 -15.36
C MET A 311 38.62 32.74 -16.69
N GLY A 312 39.48 32.72 -17.72
CA GLY A 312 39.12 32.15 -19.03
C GLY A 312 38.93 30.62 -19.03
N ILE A 313 39.58 29.90 -18.10
CA ILE A 313 39.33 28.46 -17.91
C ILE A 313 37.99 28.22 -17.21
N CYS A 314 37.62 29.06 -16.24
CA CYS A 314 36.31 29.00 -15.58
C CYS A 314 35.16 29.25 -16.57
N GLU A 315 35.31 30.18 -17.51
CA GLU A 315 34.37 30.39 -18.62
C GLU A 315 34.20 29.12 -19.46
N GLN A 316 35.29 28.54 -19.95
CA GLN A 316 35.28 27.30 -20.74
C GLN A 316 34.65 26.13 -19.99
N LEU A 317 34.89 26.03 -18.68
CA LEU A 317 34.25 25.02 -17.83
C LEU A 317 32.75 25.28 -17.70
N GLY A 318 32.35 26.53 -17.45
CA GLY A 318 30.94 26.93 -17.37
C GLY A 318 30.17 26.58 -18.64
N ASP A 319 30.71 26.95 -19.80
CA ASP A 319 30.11 26.67 -21.10
C ASP A 319 30.04 25.16 -21.39
N LEU A 320 31.10 24.42 -21.04
CA LEU A 320 31.15 22.98 -21.22
C LEU A 320 30.11 22.27 -20.34
N PHE A 321 29.94 22.71 -19.09
CA PHE A 321 28.91 22.18 -18.18
C PHE A 321 27.50 22.55 -18.64
N SER A 322 27.29 23.81 -19.05
CA SER A 322 26.00 24.30 -19.54
C SER A 322 25.55 23.53 -20.78
N LYS A 323 26.43 23.35 -21.78
CA LYS A 323 26.16 22.54 -22.99
C LYS A 323 25.87 21.07 -22.68
N ALA A 324 26.43 20.53 -21.60
CA ALA A 324 26.17 19.17 -21.15
C ALA A 324 24.89 19.04 -20.29
N GLY A 325 24.25 20.15 -19.94
CA GLY A 325 23.07 20.21 -19.07
C GLY A 325 23.39 20.08 -17.57
N ASP A 326 24.66 20.19 -17.16
CA ASP A 326 25.08 20.18 -15.74
C ASP A 326 25.09 21.62 -15.18
N PHE A 327 23.90 22.20 -15.11
CA PHE A 327 23.71 23.60 -14.69
C PHE A 327 24.27 23.94 -13.31
N PRO A 328 24.22 23.06 -12.27
CA PRO A 328 24.82 23.37 -10.97
C PRO A 328 26.34 23.59 -11.05
N LYS A 329 27.06 22.74 -11.79
CA LYS A 329 28.52 22.92 -11.98
C LYS A 329 28.84 24.09 -12.91
N ALA A 330 27.97 24.37 -13.89
CA ALA A 330 28.09 25.55 -14.72
C ALA A 330 27.98 26.84 -13.89
N ALA A 331 26.98 26.92 -13.01
CA ALA A 331 26.80 28.06 -12.10
C ALA A 331 27.99 28.22 -11.15
N GLU A 332 28.56 27.14 -10.61
CA GLU A 332 29.77 27.21 -9.78
C GLU A 332 30.97 27.75 -10.58
N ALA A 333 31.14 27.31 -11.83
CA ALA A 333 32.21 27.77 -12.70
C ALA A 333 32.06 29.26 -13.07
N TYR A 334 30.86 29.70 -13.45
CA TYR A 334 30.58 31.11 -13.73
C TYR A 334 30.69 31.99 -12.47
N GLN A 335 30.33 31.49 -11.30
CA GLN A 335 30.54 32.22 -10.05
C GLN A 335 32.04 32.38 -9.73
N LYS A 336 32.86 31.35 -9.98
CA LYS A 336 34.32 31.47 -9.88
C LYS A 336 34.88 32.46 -10.92
N GLN A 337 34.36 32.44 -12.15
CA GLN A 337 34.71 33.41 -13.19
C GLN A 337 34.41 34.84 -12.73
N LEU A 338 33.21 35.08 -12.15
CA LEU A 338 32.82 36.40 -11.62
C LEU A 338 33.77 36.86 -10.52
N ASN A 339 34.09 35.99 -9.56
CA ASN A 339 35.01 36.31 -8.48
C ASN A 339 36.41 36.70 -9.00
N PHE A 340 36.92 36.03 -10.04
CA PHE A 340 38.19 36.41 -10.66
C PHE A 340 38.07 37.73 -11.42
N ALA A 341 36.97 37.96 -12.13
CA ALA A 341 36.71 39.20 -12.86
C ALA A 341 36.65 40.41 -11.91
N GLU A 342 36.01 40.27 -10.75
CA GLU A 342 35.98 41.28 -9.69
C GLU A 342 37.38 41.55 -9.12
N GLN A 343 38.16 40.50 -8.82
CA GLN A 343 39.53 40.64 -8.32
C GLN A 343 40.47 41.34 -9.32
N LEU A 344 40.24 41.11 -10.62
CA LEU A 344 40.96 41.75 -11.72
C LEU A 344 40.48 43.17 -12.03
N ASN A 345 39.43 43.65 -11.35
CA ASN A 345 38.74 44.92 -11.64
C ASN A 345 38.38 45.03 -13.14
N ARG A 346 37.78 43.97 -13.68
CA ARG A 346 37.27 43.97 -15.06
C ARG A 346 36.19 45.04 -15.24
N PRO A 347 36.05 45.59 -16.45
CA PRO A 347 35.05 46.62 -16.71
C PRO A 347 33.63 46.10 -16.52
N ASP A 348 32.72 47.00 -16.11
CA ASP A 348 31.33 46.68 -15.76
C ASP A 348 30.57 45.86 -16.84
N PHE A 349 30.89 46.06 -18.12
CA PHE A 349 30.27 45.28 -19.21
C PHE A 349 30.72 43.81 -19.24
N GLU A 350 31.96 43.49 -18.86
CA GLU A 350 32.44 42.09 -18.74
C GLU A 350 31.74 41.40 -17.55
N LEU A 351 31.53 42.12 -16.44
CA LEU A 351 30.80 41.61 -15.28
C LEU A 351 29.31 41.37 -15.59
N ALA A 352 28.70 42.27 -16.37
CA ALA A 352 27.32 42.12 -16.82
C ALA A 352 27.11 40.83 -17.62
N ILE A 353 28.01 40.50 -18.55
CA ILE A 353 27.95 39.26 -19.33
C ILE A 353 27.97 38.02 -18.42
N ILE A 354 28.86 38.00 -17.42
CA ILE A 354 28.94 36.87 -16.48
C ILE A 354 27.66 36.75 -15.63
N HIS A 355 27.07 37.88 -15.22
CA HIS A 355 25.78 37.89 -14.53
C HIS A 355 24.62 37.37 -15.39
N VAL A 356 24.62 37.66 -16.70
CA VAL A 356 23.65 37.06 -17.64
C VAL A 356 23.83 35.55 -17.70
N SER A 357 25.06 35.05 -17.87
CA SER A 357 25.35 33.61 -17.90
C SER A 357 24.94 32.90 -16.60
N LEU A 358 25.13 33.55 -15.45
CA LEU A 358 24.64 33.04 -14.16
C LEU A 358 23.11 33.04 -14.09
N ALA A 359 22.47 34.12 -14.51
CA ALA A 359 21.02 34.26 -14.46
C ALA A 359 20.30 33.25 -15.37
N THR A 360 20.79 33.05 -16.59
CA THR A 360 20.26 32.03 -17.52
C THR A 360 20.43 30.62 -16.96
N THR A 361 21.64 30.30 -16.47
CA THR A 361 21.93 28.99 -15.85
C THR A 361 21.04 28.72 -14.63
N LEU A 362 20.79 29.74 -13.79
CA LEU A 362 19.90 29.62 -12.62
C LEU A 362 18.43 29.51 -13.04
N GLY A 363 18.04 30.14 -14.15
CA GLY A 363 16.74 29.95 -14.79
C GLY A 363 16.52 28.51 -15.24
N ASP A 364 17.51 27.89 -15.88
CA ASP A 364 17.47 26.48 -16.28
C ASP A 364 17.38 25.54 -15.06
N MET A 365 17.99 25.92 -13.94
CA MET A 365 17.85 25.23 -12.64
C MET A 365 16.50 25.46 -11.94
N LYS A 366 15.64 26.32 -12.49
CA LYS A 366 14.38 26.80 -11.89
C LYS A 366 14.55 27.57 -10.59
N ASP A 367 15.74 28.11 -10.32
CA ASP A 367 15.95 29.07 -9.25
C ASP A 367 15.73 30.50 -9.77
N HIS A 368 14.48 30.75 -10.16
CA HIS A 368 14.08 32.01 -10.78
C HIS A 368 14.31 33.22 -9.87
N ARG A 369 14.34 33.03 -8.55
CA ARG A 369 14.60 34.12 -7.58
C ARG A 369 16.06 34.55 -7.60
N GLN A 370 17.00 33.60 -7.62
CA GLN A 370 18.42 33.95 -7.77
C GLN A 370 18.73 34.46 -9.19
N ALA A 371 18.05 33.95 -10.22
CA ALA A 371 18.16 34.49 -11.57
C ALA A 371 17.77 35.99 -11.62
N VAL A 372 16.65 36.36 -10.98
CA VAL A 372 16.24 37.78 -10.85
C VAL A 372 17.31 38.62 -10.16
N HIS A 373 17.96 38.11 -9.10
CA HIS A 373 19.03 38.83 -8.42
C HIS A 373 20.20 39.17 -9.37
N HIS A 374 20.66 38.20 -10.17
CA HIS A 374 21.75 38.44 -11.11
C HIS A 374 21.35 39.35 -12.29
N TYR A 375 20.11 39.27 -12.79
CA TYR A 375 19.60 40.25 -13.76
C TYR A 375 19.50 41.66 -13.15
N GLU A 376 19.18 41.80 -11.85
CA GLU A 376 19.19 43.09 -11.18
C GLU A 376 20.63 43.65 -11.02
N GLU A 377 21.64 42.81 -10.80
CA GLU A 377 23.05 43.23 -10.82
C GLU A 377 23.52 43.60 -12.23
N GLU A 378 23.14 42.84 -13.27
CA GLU A 378 23.38 43.20 -14.67
C GLU A 378 22.83 44.61 -14.97
N LEU A 379 21.58 44.88 -14.57
CA LEU A 379 20.95 46.18 -14.79
C LEU A 379 21.70 47.34 -14.08
N ARG A 380 22.32 47.08 -12.93
CA ARG A 380 23.13 48.08 -12.24
C ARG A 380 24.42 48.42 -12.99
N LEU A 381 24.96 47.45 -13.72
CA LEU A 381 26.21 47.53 -14.48
C LEU A 381 25.97 48.09 -15.91
N CYS A 382 24.81 47.82 -16.52
CA CYS A 382 24.46 48.22 -17.89
C CYS A 382 23.96 49.68 -18.06
N LYS A 383 24.23 50.58 -17.10
CA LYS A 383 23.67 51.94 -17.08
C LYS A 383 23.96 52.72 -18.36
N GLY A 384 22.90 53.10 -19.09
CA GLY A 384 22.99 53.97 -20.26
C GLY A 384 22.87 53.27 -21.61
N ASN A 385 22.63 51.95 -21.63
CA ASN A 385 22.28 51.21 -22.84
C ASN A 385 20.79 50.79 -22.81
N SER A 386 19.92 51.62 -23.40
CA SER A 386 18.47 51.40 -23.40
C SER A 386 18.02 50.08 -24.05
N LEU A 387 18.83 49.47 -24.92
CA LEU A 387 18.52 48.18 -25.54
C LEU A 387 18.74 47.02 -24.58
N GLU A 388 19.91 46.96 -23.95
CA GLU A 388 20.23 45.90 -22.99
C GLU A 388 19.36 46.03 -21.72
N GLU A 389 19.12 47.26 -21.23
CA GLU A 389 18.17 47.50 -20.14
C GLU A 389 16.76 46.96 -20.47
N ALA A 390 16.31 47.09 -21.73
CA ALA A 390 15.01 46.58 -22.15
C ALA A 390 14.95 45.04 -22.13
N LYS A 391 16.00 44.38 -22.62
CA LYS A 391 16.13 42.90 -22.61
C LYS A 391 16.20 42.37 -21.17
N THR A 392 17.01 42.98 -20.31
CA THR A 392 17.14 42.58 -18.90
C THR A 392 15.82 42.75 -18.15
N TRP A 393 15.09 43.86 -18.34
CA TRP A 393 13.78 44.04 -17.71
C TRP A 393 12.74 43.02 -18.18
N LEU A 394 12.80 42.59 -19.45
CA LEU A 394 11.96 41.50 -19.96
C LEU A 394 12.32 40.17 -19.28
N ASN A 395 13.61 39.84 -19.18
CA ASN A 395 14.08 38.61 -18.51
C ASN A 395 13.71 38.58 -17.02
N ILE A 396 13.79 39.72 -16.31
CA ILE A 396 13.32 39.85 -14.93
C ILE A 396 11.81 39.58 -14.86
N ALA A 397 11.01 40.14 -15.77
CA ALA A 397 9.57 39.94 -15.78
C ALA A 397 9.19 38.47 -16.00
N LEU A 398 9.84 37.80 -16.96
CA LEU A 398 9.64 36.37 -17.24
C LEU A 398 10.08 35.49 -16.06
N SER A 399 11.25 35.76 -15.48
CA SER A 399 11.74 35.00 -14.31
C SER A 399 10.83 35.19 -13.09
N ARG A 400 10.33 36.40 -12.84
CA ARG A 400 9.35 36.66 -11.75
C ARG A 400 8.01 35.96 -12.00
N GLU A 401 7.58 35.88 -13.25
CA GLU A 401 6.38 35.14 -13.63
C GLU A 401 6.53 33.65 -13.31
N GLU A 402 7.66 33.05 -13.70
CA GLU A 402 7.98 31.64 -13.40
C GLU A 402 8.17 31.39 -11.90
N ALA A 403 8.64 32.39 -11.14
CA ALA A 403 8.71 32.36 -9.68
C ALA A 403 7.34 32.43 -8.99
N GLY A 404 6.26 32.71 -9.74
CA GLY A 404 4.89 32.83 -9.23
C GLY A 404 4.57 34.17 -8.55
N ASP A 405 5.30 35.24 -8.89
CA ASP A 405 5.04 36.56 -8.32
C ASP A 405 3.68 37.14 -8.74
N ALA A 406 3.10 37.96 -7.87
CA ALA A 406 1.82 38.61 -8.13
C ALA A 406 1.92 39.64 -9.27
N TYR A 407 0.82 39.88 -9.98
CA TYR A 407 0.77 40.78 -11.14
C TYR A 407 1.27 42.20 -10.80
N GLU A 408 1.08 42.68 -9.57
CA GLU A 408 1.56 43.98 -9.10
C GLU A 408 3.09 44.11 -9.12
N LEU A 409 3.82 42.99 -9.04
CA LEU A 409 5.28 42.95 -9.14
C LEU A 409 5.77 42.74 -10.59
N LEU A 410 4.96 42.09 -11.43
CA LEU A 410 5.26 41.81 -12.84
C LEU A 410 5.03 43.03 -13.74
N ALA A 411 3.87 43.68 -13.59
CA ALA A 411 3.44 44.77 -14.46
C ALA A 411 4.45 45.95 -14.52
N PRO A 412 5.08 46.39 -13.41
CA PRO A 412 6.12 47.42 -13.45
C PRO A 412 7.37 46.99 -14.25
N CYS A 413 7.72 45.71 -14.24
CA CYS A 413 8.87 45.18 -14.97
C CYS A 413 8.61 45.22 -16.49
N PHE A 414 7.44 44.72 -16.93
CA PHE A 414 7.01 44.82 -18.33
C PHE A 414 6.90 46.27 -18.81
N GLN A 415 6.39 47.19 -17.97
CA GLN A 415 6.29 48.60 -18.33
C GLN A 415 7.68 49.25 -18.49
N LYS A 416 8.65 48.91 -17.63
CA LYS A 416 10.03 49.40 -17.77
C LYS A 416 10.70 48.82 -19.02
N ALA A 417 10.53 47.52 -19.30
CA ALA A 417 11.02 46.89 -20.52
C ALA A 417 10.48 47.60 -21.77
N LEU A 418 9.17 47.89 -21.80
CA LEU A 418 8.52 48.59 -22.91
C LEU A 418 9.05 50.02 -23.09
N ASN A 419 9.21 50.77 -22.00
CA ASN A 419 9.73 52.15 -22.04
C ASN A 419 11.18 52.18 -22.54
N CYS A 420 12.04 51.26 -22.09
CA CYS A 420 13.41 51.14 -22.56
C CYS A 420 13.47 50.73 -24.03
N ALA A 421 12.63 49.79 -24.47
CA ALA A 421 12.54 49.37 -25.88
C ALA A 421 12.05 50.50 -26.81
N GLN A 422 11.21 51.42 -26.31
CA GLN A 422 10.80 52.63 -27.02
C GLN A 422 11.95 53.65 -27.13
N GLN A 423 12.69 53.86 -26.05
CA GLN A 423 13.88 54.74 -26.06
C GLN A 423 14.97 54.20 -27.00
N ALA A 424 15.13 52.89 -27.07
CA ALA A 424 16.05 52.20 -27.96
C ALA A 424 15.57 52.12 -29.42
N GLN A 425 14.34 52.57 -29.73
CA GLN A 425 13.72 52.48 -31.05
C GLN A 425 13.66 51.04 -31.61
N GLN A 426 13.37 50.06 -30.75
CA GLN A 426 13.31 48.63 -31.12
C GLN A 426 11.86 48.12 -31.17
N PRO A 427 11.15 48.22 -32.31
CA PRO A 427 9.74 47.87 -32.43
C PRO A 427 9.48 46.37 -32.25
N GLN A 428 10.42 45.51 -32.65
CA GLN A 428 10.32 44.07 -32.48
C GLN A 428 10.31 43.67 -30.99
N LEU A 429 11.22 44.26 -30.20
CA LEU A 429 11.27 44.03 -28.75
C LEU A 429 10.04 44.61 -28.03
N GLN A 430 9.52 45.77 -28.46
CA GLN A 430 8.26 46.31 -27.93
C GLN A 430 7.09 45.34 -28.14
N ARG A 431 7.00 44.74 -29.34
CA ARG A 431 5.99 43.73 -29.64
C ARG A 431 6.17 42.49 -28.76
N GLN A 432 7.39 41.97 -28.62
CA GLN A 432 7.67 40.81 -27.77
C GLN A 432 7.25 41.05 -26.31
N VAL A 433 7.63 42.20 -25.73
CA VAL A 433 7.24 42.60 -24.36
C VAL A 433 5.72 42.66 -24.21
N LEU A 434 5.00 43.25 -25.18
CA LEU A 434 3.54 43.34 -25.14
C LEU A 434 2.85 41.97 -25.31
N GLN A 435 3.41 41.06 -26.12
CA GLN A 435 2.89 39.70 -26.27
C GLN A 435 2.95 38.92 -24.95
N HIS A 436 4.09 38.97 -24.25
CA HIS A 436 4.24 38.34 -22.94
C HIS A 436 3.33 39.00 -21.88
N LEU A 437 3.29 40.34 -21.84
CA LEU A 437 2.40 41.07 -20.92
C LEU A 437 0.93 40.70 -21.15
N HIS A 438 0.48 40.63 -22.41
CA HIS A 438 -0.89 40.22 -22.75
C HIS A 438 -1.20 38.80 -22.27
N ALA A 439 -0.28 37.85 -22.46
CA ALA A 439 -0.46 36.47 -21.99
C ALA A 439 -0.53 36.36 -20.45
N VAL A 440 0.22 37.21 -19.73
CA VAL A 440 0.14 37.31 -18.27
C VAL A 440 -1.18 37.95 -17.85
N GLN A 441 -1.61 39.03 -18.50
CA GLN A 441 -2.89 39.71 -18.21
C GLN A 441 -4.08 38.78 -18.42
N LEU A 442 -4.12 37.99 -19.50
CA LEU A 442 -5.19 37.01 -19.73
C LEU A 442 -5.33 35.99 -18.59
N ARG A 443 -4.23 35.65 -17.90
CA ARG A 443 -4.22 34.68 -16.79
C ARG A 443 -4.47 35.33 -15.42
N LEU A 444 -3.82 36.47 -15.14
CA LEU A 444 -3.76 37.06 -13.81
C LEU A 444 -4.60 38.34 -13.64
N GLN A 445 -4.84 39.09 -14.72
CA GLN A 445 -5.57 40.37 -14.69
C GLN A 445 -6.32 40.65 -16.02
N PRO A 446 -7.39 39.90 -16.34
CA PRO A 446 -8.00 39.92 -17.68
C PRO A 446 -8.61 41.26 -18.09
N GLN A 447 -8.95 42.12 -17.12
CA GLN A 447 -9.48 43.46 -17.42
C GLN A 447 -8.48 44.39 -18.14
N ASP A 448 -7.17 44.16 -18.00
CA ASP A 448 -6.14 45.00 -18.60
C ASP A 448 -5.73 44.51 -20.01
N ALA A 449 -6.05 43.25 -20.34
CA ALA A 449 -5.65 42.60 -21.60
C ALA A 449 -6.13 43.33 -22.88
N PRO A 450 -7.39 43.82 -22.98
CA PRO A 450 -7.87 44.48 -24.19
C PRO A 450 -7.05 45.72 -24.57
N GLY A 451 -6.56 46.48 -23.58
CA GLY A 451 -5.74 47.67 -23.83
C GLY A 451 -4.32 47.37 -24.31
N THR A 452 -3.79 46.20 -23.98
CA THR A 452 -2.49 45.70 -24.50
C THR A 452 -2.66 45.10 -25.89
N GLU A 453 -3.78 44.42 -26.15
CA GLU A 453 -4.16 43.91 -27.47
C GLU A 453 -4.26 45.03 -28.51
N THR A 454 -4.89 46.16 -28.16
CA THR A 454 -4.98 47.32 -29.08
C THR A 454 -3.60 47.87 -29.45
N LYS A 455 -2.66 47.92 -28.50
CA LYS A 455 -1.27 48.37 -28.73
C LYS A 455 -0.48 47.39 -29.61
N LEU A 456 -0.75 46.08 -29.48
CA LEU A 456 -0.18 45.05 -30.35
C LEU A 456 -0.70 45.18 -31.79
N GLU A 457 -1.98 45.47 -31.96
CA GLU A 457 -2.60 45.73 -33.27
C GLU A 457 -2.00 46.99 -33.91
N GLU A 458 -1.82 48.08 -33.16
CA GLU A 458 -1.19 49.32 -33.66
C GLU A 458 0.25 49.12 -34.15
N LEU A 459 1.05 48.29 -33.45
CA LEU A 459 2.41 47.93 -33.86
C LEU A 459 2.45 46.94 -35.04
N SER A 460 1.36 46.20 -35.29
CA SER A 460 1.27 45.22 -36.38
C SER A 460 1.00 45.86 -37.76
N VAL A 461 0.46 47.09 -37.80
CA VAL A 461 0.15 47.83 -39.03
C VAL A 461 1.42 48.42 -39.70
N ALA A 462 2.56 48.43 -39.02
CA ALA A 462 3.83 48.97 -39.52
C ALA A 462 4.70 47.94 -40.28
N LYS A 463 4.16 46.79 -40.69
CA LYS A 463 4.92 45.60 -41.09
C LYS A 463 4.79 45.23 -42.58
N GLU A 464 5.39 46.03 -43.46
CA GLU A 464 5.82 45.58 -44.79
C GLU A 464 7.16 46.25 -45.11
N GLU A 465 8.22 45.83 -44.44
CA GLU A 465 9.63 45.84 -44.88
C GLU A 465 10.47 45.45 -43.64
N GLU A 466 11.52 44.64 -43.85
CA GLU A 466 12.41 44.02 -42.84
C GLU A 466 11.92 42.69 -42.25
N GLU A 467 11.87 41.68 -43.13
CA GLU A 467 12.29 40.31 -42.79
C GLU A 467 13.75 40.15 -43.22
N GLU A 468 14.66 39.96 -42.27
CA GLU A 468 15.87 39.13 -42.38
C GLU A 468 16.66 39.18 -41.05
N GLU A 469 17.38 38.09 -40.78
CA GLU A 469 18.34 37.87 -39.68
C GLU A 469 17.78 37.28 -38.37
N GLU A 470 17.73 35.94 -38.33
CA GLU A 470 18.36 35.13 -37.28
C GLU A 470 18.62 33.71 -37.84
N GLU A 471 19.67 33.61 -38.67
CA GLU A 471 20.46 32.39 -38.79
C GLU A 471 21.81 32.66 -38.11
N VAL A 472 22.27 31.66 -37.34
CA VAL A 472 23.65 31.32 -36.92
C VAL A 472 23.75 31.20 -35.40
N GLU A 473 23.84 29.94 -34.93
CA GLU A 473 25.03 29.42 -34.24
C GLU A 473 24.90 27.88 -34.07
N GLU A 474 24.98 27.16 -35.18
CA GLU A 474 25.40 25.74 -35.21
C GLU A 474 26.87 25.67 -35.68
N GLU A 475 27.79 26.42 -35.07
CA GLU A 475 29.23 26.31 -35.36
C GLU A 475 30.07 26.42 -34.08
N ALA A 476 30.03 25.39 -33.23
CA ALA A 476 31.05 25.20 -32.18
C ALA A 476 31.16 23.75 -31.67
N ILE A 477 31.05 22.75 -32.55
CA ILE A 477 31.56 21.38 -32.29
C ILE A 477 32.75 21.04 -33.20
N GLU A 478 32.94 21.74 -34.32
CA GLU A 478 34.11 21.53 -35.20
C GLU A 478 35.44 22.00 -34.61
N ALA A 479 35.45 22.86 -33.58
CA ALA A 479 36.71 23.33 -32.97
C ALA A 479 37.35 22.33 -31.98
N LEU A 480 36.70 21.21 -31.67
CA LEU A 480 37.26 20.13 -30.83
C LEU A 480 37.56 18.84 -31.61
N GLU A 481 37.42 18.85 -32.94
CA GLU A 481 37.80 17.72 -33.80
C GLU A 481 39.31 17.57 -34.04
N THR A 482 40.15 18.44 -33.48
CA THR A 482 41.62 18.39 -33.68
C THR A 482 42.43 17.77 -32.54
N VAL A 483 41.79 17.14 -31.56
CA VAL A 483 42.51 16.17 -30.71
C VAL A 483 42.37 14.79 -31.33
N GLU A 484 43.22 14.49 -32.31
CA GLU A 484 43.56 13.11 -32.66
C GLU A 484 43.97 12.40 -31.35
N LEU A 485 43.07 11.56 -30.85
CA LEU A 485 43.34 10.64 -29.75
C LEU A 485 44.29 9.56 -30.29
N GLU A 486 45.59 9.84 -30.30
CA GLU A 486 46.58 8.78 -30.16
C GLU A 486 46.43 8.18 -28.76
N LEU A 487 45.56 7.16 -28.66
CA LEU A 487 45.55 6.25 -27.54
C LEU A 487 46.82 5.40 -27.64
N SER A 488 47.93 5.89 -27.06
CA SER A 488 49.14 5.10 -26.94
C SER A 488 48.85 3.85 -26.08
N GLU A 489 48.96 2.69 -26.73
CA GLU A 489 48.97 1.38 -26.10
C GLU A 489 50.28 1.20 -25.31
N SER A 490 50.39 1.79 -24.12
CA SER A 490 51.54 1.50 -23.26
C SER A 490 51.29 1.73 -21.78
N GLU A 491 50.27 1.07 -21.20
CA GLU A 491 50.35 0.60 -19.80
C GLU A 491 49.67 -0.77 -19.74
N ASN A 492 50.50 -1.81 -19.91
CA ASN A 492 50.13 -3.20 -19.86
C ASN A 492 50.10 -3.66 -18.39
N ASP A 493 48.95 -3.55 -17.73
CA ASP A 493 48.65 -4.37 -16.55
C ASP A 493 47.68 -5.48 -16.98
N GLY A 494 48.26 -6.64 -17.25
CA GLY A 494 47.54 -7.85 -17.62
C GLY A 494 47.02 -8.58 -16.37
N ASP A 495 45.70 -8.70 -16.25
CA ASP A 495 45.06 -9.64 -15.33
C ASP A 495 44.91 -11.01 -16.01
N ASP A 496 45.91 -11.88 -15.82
CA ASP A 496 45.79 -13.33 -16.02
C ASP A 496 45.51 -14.00 -14.65
N PRO A 497 44.44 -14.81 -14.45
CA PRO A 497 43.99 -15.21 -13.12
C PRO A 497 44.76 -16.39 -12.50
N SER A 498 46.02 -16.64 -12.90
CA SER A 498 46.77 -17.79 -12.41
C SER A 498 48.24 -17.48 -12.08
N ARG A 499 48.49 -16.76 -10.98
CA ARG A 499 49.76 -16.82 -10.24
C ARG A 499 49.65 -16.23 -8.84
N GLU A 500 50.12 -16.98 -7.84
CA GLU A 500 50.34 -16.54 -6.46
C GLU A 500 51.53 -15.56 -6.39
N PRO A 501 51.66 -14.74 -5.32
CA PRO A 501 52.58 -13.60 -5.30
C PRO A 501 53.99 -14.04 -4.87
N GLU A 502 54.98 -13.79 -5.72
CA GLU A 502 56.39 -13.81 -5.32
C GLU A 502 57.02 -12.41 -5.45
N GLU A 503 57.94 -12.17 -4.53
CA GLU A 503 58.63 -10.93 -4.20
C GLU A 503 59.72 -10.54 -5.23
N ASP A 504 60.07 -9.25 -5.19
CA ASP A 504 61.30 -8.61 -5.71
C ASP A 504 61.53 -8.45 -7.23
N GLU A 505 61.59 -7.19 -7.68
CA GLU A 505 62.76 -6.62 -8.37
C GLU A 505 62.66 -5.07 -8.48
N GLU A 506 63.18 -4.36 -7.47
CA GLU A 506 63.71 -2.99 -7.65
C GLU A 506 65.18 -3.10 -8.03
N ARG A 507 65.54 -2.84 -9.31
CA ARG A 507 66.85 -2.24 -9.63
C ARG A 507 66.77 -1.30 -10.85
N GLN A 508 67.02 -0.03 -10.54
CA GLN A 508 67.88 0.89 -11.29
C GLN A 508 67.21 1.92 -12.24
N GLY A 509 67.04 3.13 -11.70
CA GLY A 509 67.64 4.33 -12.31
C GLY A 509 66.68 5.42 -12.81
N CYS A 510 66.37 6.41 -11.95
CA CYS A 510 66.79 7.81 -12.12
C CYS A 510 66.24 8.68 -10.98
N LEU A 511 67.11 9.55 -10.46
CA LEU A 511 66.94 10.34 -9.25
C LEU A 511 66.05 11.56 -9.48
N GLY A 512 65.16 11.82 -8.52
CA GLY A 512 64.77 13.19 -8.14
C GLY A 512 63.29 13.56 -8.33
N ARG A 513 62.41 13.07 -7.46
CA ARG A 513 61.24 13.82 -6.98
C ARG A 513 60.78 13.26 -5.63
N ARG A 514 60.53 14.21 -4.70
CA ARG A 514 60.15 14.12 -3.28
C ARG A 514 59.57 12.78 -2.79
N LYS A 515 60.05 12.32 -1.62
CA LYS A 515 59.41 11.28 -0.78
C LYS A 515 57.91 11.59 -0.60
N VAL A 516 57.06 10.95 -1.41
CA VAL A 516 55.63 10.81 -1.13
C VAL A 516 55.46 9.50 -0.36
N ASN A 517 54.68 9.53 0.72
CA ASN A 517 54.41 8.39 1.61
C ASN A 517 54.13 7.10 0.83
N LYS A 518 54.93 6.05 1.08
CA LYS A 518 54.83 4.70 0.47
C LYS A 518 53.42 4.07 0.57
N TRP A 519 52.59 4.53 1.52
CA TRP A 519 51.28 3.97 1.87
C TRP A 519 50.07 4.71 1.25
N ASN A 520 50.29 5.71 0.39
CA ASN A 520 49.22 6.55 -0.19
C ASN A 520 48.71 6.10 -1.57
N ARG A 521 49.12 4.93 -2.09
CA ARG A 521 48.52 4.40 -3.32
C ARG A 521 47.07 3.98 -3.06
N ARG A 522 46.15 4.52 -3.85
CA ARG A 522 44.71 4.27 -3.77
C ARG A 522 44.20 3.73 -5.10
N ASN A 523 43.20 2.86 -5.06
CA ASN A 523 42.52 2.41 -6.27
C ASN A 523 41.48 3.44 -6.74
N ASP A 524 40.66 3.07 -7.73
CA ASP A 524 39.62 3.93 -8.30
C ASP A 524 38.51 4.34 -7.33
N MET A 525 38.40 3.68 -6.17
CA MET A 525 37.45 4.00 -5.09
C MET A 525 38.10 4.80 -3.95
N GLY A 526 39.38 5.12 -4.06
CA GLY A 526 40.12 5.78 -2.99
C GLY A 526 40.59 4.82 -1.89
N GLU A 527 40.35 3.53 -2.06
CA GLU A 527 40.69 2.48 -1.11
C GLU A 527 42.22 2.25 -1.10
N THR A 528 42.76 2.14 0.10
CA THR A 528 44.15 1.71 0.32
C THR A 528 44.26 0.19 0.35
N LEU A 529 45.48 -0.36 0.37
CA LEU A 529 45.70 -1.80 0.55
C LEU A 529 45.05 -2.33 1.83
N LEU A 530 44.98 -1.51 2.89
CA LEU A 530 44.33 -1.89 4.14
C LEU A 530 42.80 -1.96 3.99
N HIS A 531 42.17 -1.06 3.22
CA HIS A 531 40.73 -1.16 2.92
C HIS A 531 40.42 -2.48 2.21
N ARG A 532 41.16 -2.80 1.14
CA ARG A 532 40.99 -4.06 0.38
C ARG A 532 41.10 -5.28 1.26
N ALA A 533 42.13 -5.34 2.11
CA ALA A 533 42.32 -6.46 3.03
C ALA A 533 41.19 -6.59 4.06
N CYS A 534 40.56 -5.47 4.46
CA CYS A 534 39.40 -5.46 5.35
C CYS A 534 38.12 -5.89 4.63
N ILE A 535 37.87 -5.40 3.41
CA ILE A 535 36.73 -5.81 2.56
C ILE A 535 36.78 -7.32 2.27
N GLU A 536 37.95 -7.82 1.88
CA GLU A 536 38.19 -9.22 1.49
C GLU A 536 38.26 -10.18 2.68
N GLY A 537 38.22 -9.69 3.93
CA GLY A 537 38.26 -10.54 5.12
C GLY A 537 39.64 -11.19 5.38
N HIS A 538 40.72 -10.67 4.79
CA HIS A 538 42.05 -11.26 4.84
C HIS A 538 42.87 -10.82 6.06
N LEU A 539 42.54 -11.36 7.23
CA LEU A 539 43.15 -10.99 8.51
C LEU A 539 44.69 -11.02 8.53
N ARG A 540 45.33 -12.01 7.89
CA ARG A 540 46.80 -12.08 7.83
C ARG A 540 47.38 -10.85 7.12
N ARG A 541 46.80 -10.49 5.98
CA ARG A 541 47.20 -9.32 5.19
C ARG A 541 46.96 -8.01 5.94
N VAL A 542 45.84 -7.90 6.66
CA VAL A 542 45.58 -6.77 7.57
C VAL A 542 46.70 -6.65 8.62
N ARG A 543 47.05 -7.76 9.29
CA ARG A 543 48.11 -7.77 10.32
C ARG A 543 49.46 -7.34 9.76
N ASP A 544 49.82 -7.83 8.57
CA ASP A 544 51.11 -7.52 7.95
C ASP A 544 51.18 -6.05 7.50
N LEU A 545 50.12 -5.52 6.90
CA LEU A 545 50.03 -4.11 6.50
C LEU A 545 50.12 -3.16 7.71
N VAL A 546 49.42 -3.47 8.81
CA VAL A 546 49.47 -2.67 10.04
C VAL A 546 50.87 -2.72 10.67
N LYS A 547 51.52 -3.90 10.71
CA LYS A 547 52.91 -4.03 11.19
C LYS A 547 53.92 -3.25 10.35
N GLN A 548 53.67 -3.12 9.04
CA GLN A 548 54.50 -2.33 8.14
C GLN A 548 54.27 -0.81 8.28
N GLY A 549 53.35 -0.37 9.14
CA GLY A 549 53.09 1.03 9.43
C GLY A 549 52.05 1.67 8.51
N HIS A 550 51.17 0.87 7.89
CA HIS A 550 50.06 1.40 7.11
C HIS A 550 49.10 2.20 8.02
N PRO A 551 48.68 3.42 7.66
CA PRO A 551 47.71 4.17 8.46
C PRO A 551 46.39 3.40 8.58
N LEU A 552 45.79 3.46 9.78
CA LEU A 552 44.57 2.73 10.15
C LEU A 552 43.27 3.47 9.80
N ASN A 553 43.31 4.81 9.75
CA ASN A 553 42.14 5.64 9.46
C ASN A 553 42.26 6.46 8.14
N PRO A 554 42.87 5.95 7.05
CA PRO A 554 42.75 6.62 5.76
C PRO A 554 41.28 6.56 5.33
N ARG A 555 40.79 7.62 4.69
CA ARG A 555 39.44 7.65 4.12
C ARG A 555 39.48 7.29 2.66
N ASP A 556 38.60 6.42 2.19
CA ASP A 556 38.33 6.23 0.76
C ASP A 556 37.58 7.44 0.17
N TYR A 557 37.19 7.39 -1.10
CA TYR A 557 36.46 8.52 -1.73
C TYR A 557 35.00 8.62 -1.30
N CYS A 558 34.44 7.54 -0.76
CA CYS A 558 33.14 7.58 -0.11
C CYS A 558 33.23 8.17 1.30
N GLY A 559 34.43 8.35 1.85
CA GLY A 559 34.69 8.87 3.19
C GLY A 559 34.82 7.80 4.28
N TRP A 560 34.79 6.52 3.93
CA TRP A 560 34.87 5.39 4.85
C TRP A 560 36.31 5.06 5.22
N THR A 561 36.50 4.47 6.39
CA THR A 561 37.80 3.97 6.86
C THR A 561 37.87 2.46 6.73
N PRO A 562 39.06 1.82 6.81
CA PRO A 562 39.17 0.37 6.83
C PRO A 562 38.35 -0.31 7.94
N LEU A 563 38.12 0.39 9.06
CA LEU A 563 37.26 -0.08 10.14
C LEU A 563 35.78 -0.11 9.71
N HIS A 564 35.29 0.93 9.02
CA HIS A 564 33.94 0.94 8.48
C HIS A 564 33.72 -0.22 7.50
N GLU A 565 34.67 -0.47 6.61
CA GLU A 565 34.60 -1.61 5.70
C GLU A 565 34.58 -2.95 6.45
N ALA A 566 35.48 -3.15 7.43
CA ALA A 566 35.46 -4.38 8.24
C ALA A 566 34.12 -4.57 9.00
N CYS A 567 33.48 -3.47 9.43
CA CYS A 567 32.19 -3.51 10.11
C CYS A 567 31.01 -3.78 9.15
N ASN A 568 31.03 -3.17 7.96
CA ASN A 568 30.02 -3.36 6.91
C ASN A 568 29.96 -4.82 6.43
N TYR A 569 31.09 -5.52 6.40
CA TYR A 569 31.17 -6.92 5.97
C TYR A 569 31.18 -7.93 7.13
N GLY A 570 31.06 -7.46 8.38
CA GLY A 570 30.92 -8.35 9.54
C GLY A 570 32.19 -9.09 9.95
N HIS A 571 33.39 -8.64 9.54
CA HIS A 571 34.65 -9.34 9.80
C HIS A 571 35.16 -9.11 11.24
N LEU A 572 34.49 -9.74 12.21
CA LEU A 572 34.71 -9.56 13.66
C LEU A 572 36.18 -9.57 14.10
N GLU A 573 36.96 -10.52 13.59
CA GLU A 573 38.38 -10.70 13.93
C GLU A 573 39.27 -9.56 13.41
N ILE A 574 38.90 -8.97 12.27
CA ILE A 574 39.58 -7.80 11.69
C ILE A 574 39.19 -6.54 12.46
N VAL A 575 37.90 -6.37 12.75
CA VAL A 575 37.40 -5.25 13.57
C VAL A 575 38.12 -5.22 14.92
N ARG A 576 38.20 -6.37 15.61
CA ARG A 576 38.92 -6.50 16.87
C ARG A 576 40.38 -6.08 16.74
N PHE A 577 41.07 -6.60 15.72
CA PHE A 577 42.48 -6.29 15.48
C PHE A 577 42.72 -4.80 15.19
N LEU A 578 41.89 -4.16 14.35
CA LEU A 578 42.00 -2.74 14.02
C LEU A 578 41.78 -1.86 15.24
N LEU A 579 40.76 -2.16 16.07
CA LEU A 579 40.48 -1.44 17.32
C LEU A 579 41.63 -1.58 18.32
N ASP A 580 42.20 -2.79 18.48
CA ASP A 580 43.35 -3.05 19.35
C ASP A 580 44.61 -2.24 18.94
N HIS A 581 44.67 -1.77 17.69
CA HIS A 581 45.80 -1.00 17.16
C HIS A 581 45.48 0.50 16.99
N GLY A 582 44.32 0.97 17.48
CA GLY A 582 43.97 2.40 17.52
C GLY A 582 43.19 2.92 16.32
N ALA A 583 42.43 2.06 15.62
CA ALA A 583 41.42 2.54 14.68
C ALA A 583 40.34 3.35 15.42
N SER A 584 39.85 4.42 14.81
CA SER A 584 38.89 5.34 15.44
C SER A 584 37.50 4.71 15.50
N VAL A 585 37.10 4.28 16.70
CA VAL A 585 35.85 3.54 16.95
C VAL A 585 34.58 4.31 16.54
N ASP A 586 34.59 5.64 16.69
CA ASP A 586 33.48 6.55 16.39
C ASP A 586 33.80 7.51 15.22
N ASP A 587 34.65 7.10 14.26
CA ASP A 587 34.89 7.94 13.08
C ASP A 587 33.56 8.22 12.34
N PRO A 588 33.18 9.48 12.08
CA PRO A 588 31.88 9.84 11.49
C PRO A 588 31.86 9.73 9.96
N GLY A 589 32.88 9.09 9.38
CA GLY A 589 33.13 9.10 7.95
C GLY A 589 33.50 10.49 7.39
N GLY A 590 33.61 10.55 6.06
CA GLY A 590 33.85 11.74 5.26
C GLY A 590 32.72 12.77 5.30
N GLN A 591 32.96 13.93 4.68
CA GLN A 591 32.02 15.05 4.66
C GLN A 591 30.65 14.67 4.06
N GLY A 592 30.62 13.69 3.14
CA GLY A 592 29.42 13.10 2.53
C GLY A 592 28.86 11.83 3.19
N CYS A 593 29.50 11.27 4.23
CA CYS A 593 29.01 10.07 4.93
C CYS A 593 27.86 10.34 5.90
N GLU A 594 27.34 11.57 5.94
CA GLU A 594 26.27 11.97 6.85
C GLU A 594 26.54 11.62 8.32
N GLY A 595 27.80 11.59 8.79
CA GLY A 595 28.09 11.25 10.19
C GLY A 595 27.85 9.79 10.58
N ILE A 596 27.76 8.87 9.61
CA ILE A 596 27.63 7.44 9.87
C ILE A 596 28.93 6.93 10.52
N THR A 597 28.79 6.11 11.58
CA THR A 597 29.90 5.52 12.33
C THR A 597 30.03 4.02 12.06
N PRO A 598 31.15 3.36 12.41
CA PRO A 598 31.30 1.91 12.23
C PRO A 598 30.22 1.09 12.95
N LEU A 599 29.65 1.60 14.05
CA LEU A 599 28.53 0.97 14.75
C LEU A 599 27.23 1.04 13.94
N HIS A 600 26.95 2.17 13.30
CA HIS A 600 25.80 2.29 12.40
C HIS A 600 25.92 1.32 11.22
N ASP A 601 27.11 1.17 10.65
CA ASP A 601 27.39 0.22 9.57
C ASP A 601 27.14 -1.23 9.99
N ALA A 602 27.70 -1.65 11.13
CA ALA A 602 27.49 -2.99 11.67
C ALA A 602 25.99 -3.28 11.90
N LEU A 603 25.24 -2.33 12.46
CA LEU A 603 23.81 -2.48 12.73
C LEU A 603 22.95 -2.45 11.45
N ASN A 604 23.26 -1.57 10.49
CA ASN A 604 22.55 -1.49 9.21
C ASN A 604 22.70 -2.77 8.38
N CYS A 605 23.85 -3.43 8.50
CA CYS A 605 24.14 -4.71 7.85
C CYS A 605 23.73 -5.93 8.69
N GLY A 606 23.23 -5.75 9.91
CA GLY A 606 22.77 -6.84 10.79
C GLY A 606 23.88 -7.66 11.45
N HIS A 607 25.10 -7.14 11.53
CA HIS A 607 26.25 -7.79 12.14
C HIS A 607 26.31 -7.54 13.65
N PHE A 608 25.41 -8.19 14.40
CA PHE A 608 25.23 -7.96 15.84
C PHE A 608 26.48 -8.25 16.67
N GLU A 609 27.25 -9.29 16.34
CA GLU A 609 28.49 -9.62 17.06
C GLU A 609 29.56 -8.53 16.92
N VAL A 610 29.60 -7.86 15.75
CA VAL A 610 30.49 -6.72 15.51
C VAL A 610 29.99 -5.48 16.23
N ALA A 611 28.68 -5.25 16.25
CA ALA A 611 28.08 -4.13 16.97
C ALA A 611 28.30 -4.25 18.50
N GLU A 612 28.15 -5.46 19.05
CA GLU A 612 28.44 -5.75 20.46
C GLU A 612 29.92 -5.47 20.78
N LEU A 613 30.84 -5.97 19.95
CA LEU A 613 32.27 -5.66 20.10
C LEU A 613 32.55 -4.16 20.03
N LEU A 614 31.93 -3.40 19.12
CA LEU A 614 32.15 -1.95 19.03
C LEU A 614 31.67 -1.23 20.30
N ILE A 615 30.51 -1.60 20.83
CA ILE A 615 29.97 -1.04 22.09
C ILE A 615 30.91 -1.36 23.27
N ASP A 616 31.38 -2.59 23.37
CA ASP A 616 32.36 -3.02 24.40
C ASP A 616 33.68 -2.24 24.30
N ARG A 617 34.04 -1.81 23.10
CA ARG A 617 35.23 -0.98 22.83
C ARG A 617 34.96 0.52 22.87
N GLY A 618 33.80 0.92 23.40
CA GLY A 618 33.47 2.31 23.71
C GLY A 618 32.82 3.09 22.57
N ALA A 619 32.27 2.43 21.54
CA ALA A 619 31.48 3.10 20.51
C ALA A 619 30.25 3.79 21.13
N SER A 620 30.03 5.05 20.77
CA SER A 620 28.90 5.82 21.30
C SER A 620 27.59 5.44 20.61
N VAL A 621 26.67 4.87 21.39
CA VAL A 621 25.31 4.52 20.96
C VAL A 621 24.39 5.73 20.77
N THR A 622 24.87 6.95 21.06
CA THR A 622 24.08 8.20 20.99
C THR A 622 24.48 9.12 19.85
N LEU A 623 25.54 8.81 19.10
CA LEU A 623 25.95 9.62 17.94
C LEU A 623 24.88 9.56 16.85
N GLN A 624 24.61 10.70 16.23
CA GLN A 624 23.55 10.86 15.24
C GLN A 624 24.13 11.18 13.86
N THR A 625 23.50 10.67 12.82
CA THR A 625 23.82 11.04 11.44
C THR A 625 23.40 12.50 11.16
N LYS A 626 24.08 13.20 10.25
CA LYS A 626 23.77 14.57 9.83
C LYS A 626 22.39 14.73 9.17
N LYS A 627 21.77 13.64 8.66
CA LYS A 627 20.34 13.63 8.31
C LYS A 627 19.43 13.96 9.50
N SER A 628 19.94 13.83 10.72
CA SER A 628 19.26 14.11 11.98
C SER A 628 19.44 15.55 12.46
N LEU A 629 20.03 16.47 11.66
CA LEU A 629 19.94 17.92 11.91
C LEU A 629 18.52 18.43 11.62
N VAL A 630 17.53 17.85 12.29
CA VAL A 630 16.19 18.39 12.42
C VAL A 630 16.10 18.93 13.83
N GLN A 631 16.40 20.23 13.96
CA GLN A 631 15.83 21.15 14.95
C GLN A 631 15.97 20.74 16.43
N PRO A 632 15.76 21.65 17.40
CA PRO A 632 15.53 21.20 18.77
C PRO A 632 14.42 20.13 18.79
N PRO A 633 14.44 19.17 19.75
CA PRO A 633 13.43 18.13 19.82
C PRO A 633 12.05 18.80 19.92
N PRO A 634 11.08 18.49 19.03
CA PRO A 634 9.78 19.16 18.99
C PRO A 634 9.18 19.23 20.39
N ILE A 635 8.64 20.38 20.78
CA ILE A 635 7.90 20.51 22.05
C ILE A 635 6.81 19.43 22.01
N ARG A 636 6.85 18.47 22.92
CA ARG A 636 5.87 17.37 22.95
C ARG A 636 4.82 17.74 23.99
N VAL A 637 3.60 18.03 23.61
CA VAL A 637 2.55 18.35 24.60
C VAL A 637 1.67 17.12 24.80
N ARG A 638 1.40 16.75 26.05
CA ARG A 638 0.47 15.66 26.40
C ARG A 638 -0.91 16.26 26.58
N VAL A 639 -1.78 16.11 25.60
CA VAL A 639 -3.16 16.59 25.67
C VAL A 639 -4.07 15.46 26.15
N ARG A 640 -4.70 15.63 27.32
CA ARG A 640 -5.68 14.69 27.86
C ARG A 640 -7.09 15.11 27.44
N ILE A 641 -7.77 14.27 26.66
CA ILE A 641 -9.18 14.43 26.29
C ILE A 641 -9.94 13.23 26.86
N GLN A 642 -10.85 13.48 27.81
CA GLN A 642 -11.54 12.41 28.55
C GLN A 642 -10.51 11.42 29.15
N ASP A 643 -10.65 10.11 28.87
CA ASP A 643 -9.76 9.05 29.37
C ASP A 643 -8.52 8.82 28.48
N HIS A 644 -8.36 9.57 27.39
CA HIS A 644 -7.27 9.41 26.43
C HIS A 644 -6.22 10.51 26.56
N VAL A 645 -4.94 10.14 26.49
CA VAL A 645 -3.82 11.09 26.47
C VAL A 645 -3.10 10.98 25.13
N PHE A 646 -3.05 12.09 24.39
CA PHE A 646 -2.39 12.18 23.10
C PHE A 646 -1.10 12.98 23.24
N LEU A 647 0.01 12.40 22.81
CA LEU A 647 1.26 13.10 22.71
C LEU A 647 1.32 13.81 21.35
N ILE A 648 1.30 15.13 21.36
CA ILE A 648 1.31 15.95 20.15
C ILE A 648 2.69 16.58 20.00
N PRO A 649 3.48 16.15 18.99
CA PRO A 649 4.71 16.84 18.64
C PRO A 649 4.35 18.17 17.98
N VAL A 650 4.82 19.27 18.55
CA VAL A 650 4.74 20.61 17.98
C VAL A 650 6.01 20.80 17.15
N PRO A 651 5.93 20.82 15.80
CA PRO A 651 7.09 20.98 14.95
C PRO A 651 7.67 22.39 15.11
N HIS A 652 9.00 22.53 15.00
CA HIS A 652 9.64 23.84 14.94
C HIS A 652 9.57 24.37 13.51
N SER A 653 8.40 24.80 13.04
CA SER A 653 8.35 25.58 11.79
C SER A 653 8.85 27.01 12.05
N SER A 654 9.11 27.77 10.98
CA SER A 654 9.39 29.21 11.05
C SER A 654 8.22 30.05 11.60
N GLU A 655 7.04 29.44 11.74
CA GLU A 655 5.82 30.05 12.29
C GLU A 655 5.51 29.44 13.65
N ALA A 656 5.39 30.26 14.70
CA ALA A 656 5.02 29.77 16.02
C ALA A 656 3.57 29.24 16.00
N HIS A 657 3.38 27.99 16.40
CA HIS A 657 2.05 27.36 16.45
C HIS A 657 1.26 27.86 17.66
N SER A 658 -0.05 28.05 17.49
CA SER A 658 -0.96 28.53 18.54
C SER A 658 -1.61 27.39 19.35
N VAL A 659 -2.19 27.74 20.50
CA VAL A 659 -3.04 26.82 21.29
C VAL A 659 -4.23 26.31 20.48
N ALA A 660 -4.79 27.12 19.57
CA ALA A 660 -5.84 26.66 18.64
C ALA A 660 -5.36 25.54 17.73
N TRP A 661 -4.15 25.66 17.18
CA TRP A 661 -3.54 24.60 16.38
C TRP A 661 -3.34 23.33 17.21
N LEU A 662 -2.86 23.45 18.45
CA LEU A 662 -2.70 22.31 19.35
C LEU A 662 -4.03 21.60 19.63
N ALA A 663 -5.09 22.38 19.87
CA ALA A 663 -6.45 21.86 20.07
C ALA A 663 -6.97 21.13 18.82
N GLU A 664 -6.71 21.66 17.62
CA GLU A 664 -7.09 21.02 16.35
C GLU A 664 -6.34 19.70 16.13
N GLN A 665 -5.03 19.67 16.34
CA GLN A 665 -4.23 18.44 16.26
C GLN A 665 -4.69 17.39 17.27
N ALA A 666 -5.05 17.81 18.48
CA ALA A 666 -5.59 16.94 19.51
C ALA A 666 -6.95 16.37 19.10
N ALA A 667 -7.83 17.21 18.57
CA ALA A 667 -9.15 16.80 18.07
C ALA A 667 -9.04 15.81 16.90
N GLN A 668 -8.11 16.03 15.96
CA GLN A 668 -7.89 15.11 14.84
C GLN A 668 -7.38 13.73 15.30
N ARG A 669 -6.44 13.68 16.24
CA ARG A 669 -5.96 12.40 16.83
C ARG A 669 -7.05 11.70 17.64
N TYR A 670 -7.85 12.47 18.36
CA TYR A 670 -9.04 11.95 19.04
C TYR A 670 -10.02 11.36 18.02
N TYR A 671 -10.28 12.03 16.90
CA TYR A 671 -11.15 11.53 15.83
C TYR A 671 -10.62 10.24 15.20
N GLN A 672 -9.32 10.12 14.94
CA GLN A 672 -8.72 8.89 14.42
C GLN A 672 -8.94 7.69 15.36
N THR A 673 -8.83 7.95 16.67
CA THR A 673 -8.96 6.93 17.72
C THR A 673 -10.42 6.57 17.99
N CYS A 674 -11.29 7.57 18.12
CA CYS A 674 -12.64 7.44 18.66
C CYS A 674 -13.75 7.65 17.62
N GLY A 675 -13.46 8.15 16.42
CA GLY A 675 -14.45 8.39 15.36
C GLY A 675 -15.43 9.54 15.60
N LEU A 676 -15.21 10.36 16.64
CA LEU A 676 -15.98 11.59 16.92
C LEU A 676 -15.03 12.77 17.00
N LEU A 677 -15.35 13.88 16.32
CA LEU A 677 -14.47 15.04 16.24
C LEU A 677 -14.91 16.08 17.28
N PRO A 678 -14.15 16.31 18.36
CA PRO A 678 -14.53 17.25 19.40
C PRO A 678 -14.10 18.68 19.06
N ARG A 679 -14.81 19.67 19.60
CA ARG A 679 -14.34 21.05 19.72
C ARG A 679 -13.79 21.26 21.12
N LEU A 680 -12.48 21.53 21.21
CA LEU A 680 -11.73 21.48 22.46
C LEU A 680 -11.39 22.88 22.97
N ILE A 681 -11.45 23.04 24.29
CA ILE A 681 -10.81 24.13 25.02
C ILE A 681 -9.69 23.54 25.87
N LEU A 682 -8.52 24.17 25.85
CA LEU A 682 -7.32 23.68 26.52
C LEU A 682 -7.10 24.43 27.84
N GLN A 683 -6.77 23.68 28.89
CA GLN A 683 -6.47 24.19 30.23
C GLN A 683 -5.16 23.60 30.76
N LYS A 684 -4.37 24.41 31.46
CA LYS A 684 -3.16 23.99 32.18
C LYS A 684 -3.32 24.36 33.65
N GLU A 685 -3.25 23.39 34.55
CA GLU A 685 -3.37 23.61 36.01
C GLU A 685 -4.65 24.39 36.42
N GLY A 686 -5.75 24.20 35.67
CA GLY A 686 -7.03 24.89 35.90
C GLY A 686 -7.14 26.29 35.28
N ALA A 687 -6.08 26.81 34.65
CA ALA A 687 -6.11 28.05 33.88
C ALA A 687 -6.46 27.77 32.40
N LEU A 688 -7.38 28.54 31.84
CA LEU A 688 -7.75 28.49 30.41
C LEU A 688 -6.62 29.06 29.55
N LEU A 689 -6.20 28.32 28.52
CA LEU A 689 -5.25 28.78 27.51
C LEU A 689 -6.01 29.46 26.37
N ALA A 690 -5.66 30.70 26.02
CA ALA A 690 -6.37 31.41 24.96
C ALA A 690 -5.99 30.82 23.59
N PRO A 691 -6.93 30.64 22.64
CA PRO A 691 -6.64 29.98 21.36
C PRO A 691 -5.56 30.68 20.52
N GLN A 692 -5.36 31.99 20.70
CA GLN A 692 -4.37 32.79 19.98
C GLN A 692 -2.97 32.73 20.61
N ASP A 693 -2.83 32.25 21.85
CA ASP A 693 -1.54 32.18 22.53
C ASP A 693 -0.60 31.25 21.77
N LEU A 694 0.68 31.63 21.69
CA LEU A 694 1.71 30.81 21.06
C LEU A 694 2.17 29.72 22.03
N ILE A 695 2.26 28.48 21.56
CA ILE A 695 2.64 27.33 22.39
C ILE A 695 3.96 27.57 23.15
N PRO A 696 5.04 28.10 22.55
CA PRO A 696 6.29 28.34 23.28
C PRO A 696 6.17 29.34 24.44
N ASP A 697 5.16 30.21 24.43
CA ASP A 697 4.98 31.26 25.45
C ASP A 697 4.23 30.74 26.69
N VAL A 698 3.36 29.73 26.51
CA VAL A 698 2.46 29.22 27.57
C VAL A 698 2.73 27.77 27.99
N LEU A 699 3.43 27.00 27.15
CA LEU A 699 3.66 25.56 27.35
C LEU A 699 5.12 25.18 27.13
N GLN A 700 5.59 24.24 27.96
CA GLN A 700 6.90 23.62 27.87
C GLN A 700 6.80 22.19 27.36
N SER A 701 7.93 21.60 26.98
CA SER A 701 7.96 20.23 26.49
C SER A 701 7.60 19.22 27.59
N ASN A 702 6.75 18.26 27.24
CA ASN A 702 6.09 17.25 28.08
C ASN A 702 5.04 17.76 29.08
N ASP A 703 4.64 19.04 28.99
CA ASP A 703 3.51 19.57 29.74
C ASP A 703 2.24 18.78 29.46
N GLU A 704 1.44 18.56 30.50
CA GLU A 704 0.13 17.95 30.40
C GLU A 704 -0.95 19.03 30.40
N VAL A 705 -1.76 19.02 29.36
CA VAL A 705 -2.85 19.97 29.14
C VAL A 705 -4.15 19.20 29.15
N LEU A 706 -5.10 19.66 29.97
CA LEU A 706 -6.45 19.12 30.00
C LEU A 706 -7.25 19.75 28.86
N ALA A 707 -7.87 18.93 28.03
CA ALA A 707 -8.75 19.37 26.96
C ALA A 707 -10.21 19.04 27.32
N GLU A 708 -11.01 20.08 27.50
CA GLU A 708 -12.44 19.95 27.75
C GLU A 708 -13.20 19.95 26.42
N VAL A 709 -14.09 18.97 26.24
CA VAL A 709 -14.98 18.88 25.08
C VAL A 709 -16.15 19.84 25.29
N THR A 710 -16.19 20.92 24.53
CA THR A 710 -17.29 21.91 24.59
C THR A 710 -18.51 21.46 23.79
N SER A 711 -18.25 20.84 22.64
CA SER A 711 -19.26 20.39 21.69
C SER A 711 -18.62 19.40 20.70
N TRP A 712 -19.46 18.70 19.94
CA TRP A 712 -19.03 17.76 18.90
C TRP A 712 -19.28 18.36 17.52
N ASP A 713 -18.35 18.15 16.58
CA ASP A 713 -18.59 18.48 15.18
C ASP A 713 -19.43 17.39 14.52
N LEU A 714 -20.69 17.73 14.23
CA LEU A 714 -21.74 16.78 13.89
C LEU A 714 -22.38 17.14 12.53
N PRO A 715 -21.64 17.09 11.41
CA PRO A 715 -22.19 17.36 10.07
C PRO A 715 -23.28 16.34 9.68
N PRO A 716 -23.97 16.49 8.53
CA PRO A 716 -24.91 15.48 8.02
C PRO A 716 -24.33 14.06 8.03
N LEU A 717 -25.19 13.04 8.19
CA LEU A 717 -24.74 11.65 8.39
C LEU A 717 -23.88 11.12 7.23
N THR A 718 -24.18 11.55 6.00
CA THR A 718 -23.39 11.26 4.80
C THR A 718 -21.96 11.77 4.91
N ASP A 719 -21.79 13.01 5.36
CA ASP A 719 -20.48 13.65 5.51
C ASP A 719 -19.68 12.99 6.65
N ARG A 720 -20.37 12.58 7.72
CA ARG A 720 -19.73 11.80 8.80
C ARG A 720 -19.16 10.49 8.28
N TYR A 721 -19.92 9.78 7.44
CA TYR A 721 -19.46 8.54 6.84
C TYR A 721 -18.32 8.73 5.87
N HIS A 722 -18.40 9.75 5.01
CA HIS A 722 -17.32 10.13 4.12
C HIS A 722 -16.01 10.40 4.89
N ARG A 723 -16.07 11.23 5.94
CA ARG A 723 -14.92 11.50 6.82
C ARG A 723 -14.42 10.25 7.54
N ALA A 724 -15.32 9.36 7.95
CA ALA A 724 -14.95 8.12 8.63
C ALA A 724 -14.19 7.18 7.67
N CYS A 725 -14.68 7.01 6.44
CA CYS A 725 -14.02 6.26 5.38
C CYS A 725 -12.62 6.81 5.08
N GLN A 726 -12.49 8.12 4.89
CA GLN A 726 -11.20 8.80 4.68
C GLN A 726 -10.23 8.56 5.84
N SER A 727 -10.68 8.75 7.09
CA SER A 727 -9.82 8.58 8.28
C SER A 727 -9.28 7.16 8.47
N LEU A 728 -10.00 6.16 7.94
CA LEU A 728 -9.66 4.75 8.04
C LEU A 728 -8.99 4.20 6.78
N GLY A 729 -8.76 5.05 5.76
CA GLY A 729 -8.23 4.63 4.46
C GLY A 729 -9.13 3.61 3.74
N GLN A 730 -10.45 3.69 3.96
CA GLN A 730 -11.44 2.77 3.38
C GLN A 730 -12.21 3.46 2.25
N GLY A 731 -12.55 2.71 1.20
CA GLY A 731 -13.43 3.19 0.14
C GLY A 731 -14.91 3.24 0.58
N GLU A 732 -15.65 4.21 0.06
CA GLU A 732 -17.07 4.37 0.36
C GLU A 732 -17.94 3.29 -0.29
N HIS A 733 -18.85 2.72 0.51
CA HIS A 733 -19.84 1.76 0.02
C HIS A 733 -21.14 2.44 -0.42
N LEU A 734 -21.46 2.37 -1.72
CA LEU A 734 -22.59 3.08 -2.33
C LEU A 734 -23.95 2.81 -1.67
N GLN A 735 -24.25 1.55 -1.34
CA GLN A 735 -25.55 1.21 -0.71
C GLN A 735 -25.67 1.74 0.73
N VAL A 736 -24.53 1.94 1.41
CA VAL A 736 -24.53 2.53 2.76
C VAL A 736 -24.79 4.03 2.66
N LEU A 737 -24.16 4.71 1.70
CA LEU A 737 -24.46 6.12 1.40
C LEU A 737 -25.95 6.34 1.09
N GLN A 738 -26.53 5.53 0.21
CA GLN A 738 -27.96 5.61 -0.11
C GLN A 738 -28.85 5.35 1.11
N ALA A 739 -28.45 4.46 2.01
CA ALA A 739 -29.17 4.24 3.26
C ALA A 739 -29.10 5.48 4.17
N MET A 740 -27.93 6.13 4.26
CA MET A 740 -27.74 7.34 5.04
C MET A 740 -28.53 8.54 4.51
N GLU A 741 -28.57 8.74 3.20
CA GLU A 741 -29.36 9.81 2.58
C GLU A 741 -30.86 9.65 2.87
N ARG A 742 -31.37 8.41 2.83
CA ARG A 742 -32.80 8.12 2.98
C ARG A 742 -33.25 8.04 4.44
N GLN A 743 -32.37 7.56 5.32
CA GLN A 743 -32.73 7.19 6.71
C GLN A 743 -32.02 8.06 7.75
N GLY A 744 -31.07 8.91 7.38
CA GLY A 744 -30.16 9.60 8.30
C GLY A 744 -30.79 10.65 9.22
N SER A 745 -32.06 11.00 9.02
CA SER A 745 -32.85 11.86 9.92
C SER A 745 -33.99 11.12 10.61
N GLY A 746 -34.17 9.82 10.35
CA GLY A 746 -35.26 9.02 10.86
C GLY A 746 -34.94 8.38 12.21
N PRO A 747 -35.97 7.91 12.96
CA PRO A 747 -35.78 7.19 14.22
C PRO A 747 -35.33 5.73 14.02
N SER A 748 -35.18 5.27 12.78
CA SER A 748 -34.82 3.89 12.43
C SER A 748 -33.75 3.90 11.35
N PHE A 749 -32.69 3.14 11.54
CA PHE A 749 -31.60 2.99 10.59
C PHE A 749 -31.34 1.51 10.32
N SER A 750 -31.44 1.13 9.05
CA SER A 750 -31.31 -0.25 8.60
C SER A 750 -30.37 -0.40 7.42
N THR A 751 -29.41 -1.31 7.55
CA THR A 751 -28.52 -1.78 6.47
C THR A 751 -28.51 -3.30 6.41
N CYS A 752 -29.68 -3.92 6.56
CA CYS A 752 -29.80 -5.38 6.56
C CYS A 752 -29.44 -6.03 5.22
N SER A 753 -28.82 -7.21 5.29
CA SER A 753 -28.54 -8.09 4.15
C SER A 753 -27.69 -7.47 3.04
N LEU A 754 -26.88 -6.46 3.38
CA LEU A 754 -25.92 -5.84 2.44
C LEU A 754 -24.57 -6.58 2.40
N ALA A 755 -24.39 -7.62 3.24
CA ALA A 755 -23.16 -8.40 3.37
C ALA A 755 -21.91 -7.55 3.66
N LEU A 756 -22.07 -6.43 4.39
CA LEU A 756 -20.99 -5.51 4.74
C LEU A 756 -19.93 -6.24 5.58
N ARG A 757 -18.65 -6.01 5.30
CA ARG A 757 -17.54 -6.52 6.10
C ARG A 757 -17.10 -5.46 7.12
N GLN A 758 -16.22 -5.85 8.05
CA GLN A 758 -15.64 -4.96 9.04
C GLN A 758 -15.13 -3.62 8.46
N ALA A 759 -14.47 -3.66 7.31
CA ALA A 759 -13.96 -2.48 6.60
C ALA A 759 -15.05 -1.45 6.25
N GLN A 760 -16.29 -1.88 5.98
CA GLN A 760 -17.43 -1.00 5.70
C GLN A 760 -18.27 -0.69 6.96
N LEU A 761 -18.30 -1.62 7.91
CA LEU A 761 -19.11 -1.49 9.14
C LEU A 761 -18.48 -0.52 10.15
N ILE A 762 -17.15 -0.51 10.30
CA ILE A 762 -16.48 0.42 11.24
C ILE A 762 -16.75 1.89 10.85
N PRO A 763 -16.57 2.33 9.59
CA PRO A 763 -16.93 3.69 9.19
C PRO A 763 -18.41 4.01 9.42
N LEU A 764 -19.32 3.05 9.15
CA LEU A 764 -20.75 3.20 9.41
C LEU A 764 -21.04 3.43 10.91
N LEU A 765 -20.46 2.61 11.78
CA LEU A 765 -20.65 2.71 13.23
C LEU A 765 -20.09 4.03 13.78
N ARG A 766 -18.94 4.48 13.28
CA ARG A 766 -18.38 5.80 13.61
C ARG A 766 -19.32 6.94 13.20
N ALA A 767 -19.89 6.87 11.99
CA ALA A 767 -20.81 7.88 11.49
C ALA A 767 -22.10 8.00 12.32
N LEU A 768 -22.62 6.87 12.81
CA LEU A 768 -23.84 6.81 13.64
C LEU A 768 -23.64 7.34 15.07
N LYS A 769 -22.40 7.63 15.49
CA LYS A 769 -22.15 8.18 16.82
C LYS A 769 -22.86 9.51 17.03
N MET A 770 -23.38 9.70 18.24
CA MET A 770 -24.17 10.86 18.66
C MET A 770 -25.44 11.08 17.84
N HIS A 771 -25.99 10.03 17.21
CA HIS A 771 -27.30 10.09 16.57
C HIS A 771 -28.41 9.89 17.62
N THR A 772 -28.61 10.91 18.46
CA THR A 772 -29.44 10.84 19.68
C THR A 772 -30.92 10.56 19.45
N GLY A 773 -31.44 10.79 18.24
CA GLY A 773 -32.82 10.49 17.87
C GLY A 773 -33.08 9.04 17.43
N LEU A 774 -32.04 8.21 17.31
CA LEU A 774 -32.19 6.83 16.83
C LEU A 774 -32.85 5.95 17.87
N ARG A 775 -33.93 5.27 17.47
CA ARG A 775 -34.68 4.31 18.28
C ARG A 775 -34.49 2.87 17.81
N GLU A 776 -34.23 2.66 16.53
CA GLU A 776 -34.04 1.31 15.97
C GLU A 776 -32.76 1.24 15.14
N LEU A 777 -31.91 0.26 15.43
CA LEU A 777 -30.71 -0.04 14.65
C LEU A 777 -30.76 -1.49 14.18
N ARG A 778 -30.86 -1.69 12.86
CA ARG A 778 -30.91 -3.02 12.24
C ARG A 778 -29.71 -3.26 11.34
N LEU A 779 -28.84 -4.17 11.77
CA LEU A 779 -27.62 -4.55 11.07
C LEU A 779 -27.63 -6.01 10.63
N ALA A 780 -28.80 -6.66 10.59
CA ALA A 780 -28.93 -8.08 10.32
C ALA A 780 -28.28 -8.52 8.99
N GLY A 781 -27.68 -9.71 8.94
CA GLY A 781 -27.18 -10.29 7.68
C GLY A 781 -25.91 -9.64 7.11
N ASN A 782 -25.11 -9.00 7.96
CA ASN A 782 -23.79 -8.47 7.61
C ASN A 782 -22.67 -9.34 8.21
N ARG A 783 -21.42 -8.88 8.20
CA ARG A 783 -20.26 -9.60 8.72
C ARG A 783 -19.50 -8.73 9.72
N LEU A 784 -20.17 -8.35 10.82
CA LEU A 784 -19.53 -7.63 11.93
C LEU A 784 -18.33 -8.42 12.45
N GLY A 785 -18.52 -9.69 12.80
CA GLY A 785 -17.52 -10.48 13.51
C GLY A 785 -17.14 -9.88 14.87
N ASP A 786 -16.21 -10.54 15.57
CA ASP A 786 -15.77 -10.08 16.90
C ASP A 786 -14.95 -8.77 16.83
N GLY A 787 -14.24 -8.53 15.74
CA GLY A 787 -13.39 -7.34 15.57
C GLY A 787 -14.15 -6.01 15.51
N CYS A 788 -15.48 -6.01 15.29
CA CYS A 788 -16.30 -4.80 15.31
C CYS A 788 -16.93 -4.50 16.68
N ALA A 789 -16.84 -5.42 17.66
CA ALA A 789 -17.64 -5.33 18.87
C ALA A 789 -17.30 -4.11 19.75
N THR A 790 -16.03 -3.72 19.82
CA THR A 790 -15.59 -2.52 20.56
C THR A 790 -16.14 -1.22 19.95
N GLU A 791 -16.06 -1.08 18.62
CA GLU A 791 -16.58 0.09 17.91
C GLU A 791 -18.12 0.14 17.98
N LEU A 792 -18.79 -1.01 17.88
CA LEU A 792 -20.23 -1.13 18.06
C LEU A 792 -20.64 -0.68 19.46
N LEU A 793 -19.96 -1.16 20.52
CA LEU A 793 -20.23 -0.74 21.89
C LEU A 793 -20.04 0.77 22.07
N ALA A 794 -18.96 1.32 21.52
CA ALA A 794 -18.68 2.75 21.56
C ALA A 794 -19.76 3.57 20.83
N ALA A 795 -20.29 3.06 19.72
CA ALA A 795 -21.40 3.70 19.02
C ALA A 795 -22.69 3.67 19.83
N LEU A 796 -23.06 2.49 20.34
CA LEU A 796 -24.25 2.31 21.20
C LEU A 796 -24.22 3.26 22.40
N GLY A 797 -23.05 3.46 23.01
CA GLY A 797 -22.85 4.38 24.14
C GLY A 797 -23.27 5.83 23.89
N THR A 798 -23.44 6.22 22.62
CA THR A 798 -23.82 7.58 22.21
C THR A 798 -25.27 7.68 21.72
N MET A 799 -26.04 6.59 21.78
CA MET A 799 -27.42 6.48 21.28
C MET A 799 -28.38 6.11 22.43
N PRO A 800 -28.62 7.03 23.40
CA PRO A 800 -29.37 6.72 24.61
C PRO A 800 -30.84 6.39 24.36
N CYS A 801 -31.41 6.79 23.22
CA CYS A 801 -32.82 6.54 22.88
C CYS A 801 -33.06 5.19 22.17
N LEU A 802 -32.04 4.36 22.03
CA LEU A 802 -32.15 3.10 21.29
C LEU A 802 -33.03 2.10 22.04
N VAL A 803 -34.07 1.61 21.36
CA VAL A 803 -35.08 0.68 21.87
C VAL A 803 -34.94 -0.70 21.22
N LEU A 804 -34.58 -0.76 19.94
CA LEU A 804 -34.41 -2.00 19.18
C LEU A 804 -33.01 -2.11 18.59
N LEU A 805 -32.36 -3.24 18.85
CA LEU A 805 -31.06 -3.59 18.29
C LEU A 805 -31.09 -4.99 17.66
N ASP A 806 -30.99 -5.03 16.33
CA ASP A 806 -30.93 -6.28 15.57
C ASP A 806 -29.51 -6.51 15.01
N LEU A 807 -28.82 -7.47 15.62
CA LEU A 807 -27.48 -7.93 15.26
C LEU A 807 -27.52 -9.37 14.72
N SER A 808 -28.68 -9.85 14.26
CA SER A 808 -28.81 -11.24 13.81
C SER A 808 -27.96 -11.53 12.56
N SER A 809 -27.47 -12.76 12.39
CA SER A 809 -26.67 -13.18 11.24
C SER A 809 -25.45 -12.30 10.95
N ASN A 810 -24.64 -12.00 11.97
CA ASN A 810 -23.49 -11.08 11.87
C ASN A 810 -22.11 -11.72 12.12
N HIS A 811 -22.07 -13.04 12.28
CA HIS A 811 -20.87 -13.80 12.63
C HIS A 811 -20.23 -13.36 13.97
N LEU A 812 -21.02 -12.82 14.90
CA LEU A 812 -20.55 -12.48 16.24
C LEU A 812 -20.32 -13.77 17.05
N GLY A 813 -19.13 -13.91 17.62
CA GLY A 813 -18.73 -15.04 18.46
C GLY A 813 -18.85 -14.75 19.95
N GLN A 814 -18.32 -15.68 20.75
CA GLN A 814 -18.25 -15.54 22.20
C GLN A 814 -17.46 -14.30 22.64
N GLU A 815 -16.35 -14.00 21.96
CA GLU A 815 -15.45 -12.91 22.34
C GLU A 815 -16.05 -11.55 22.02
N GLY A 816 -16.70 -11.40 20.86
CA GLY A 816 -17.42 -10.18 20.53
C GLY A 816 -18.56 -9.88 21.52
N LEU A 817 -19.29 -10.91 21.97
CA LEU A 817 -20.31 -10.72 23.00
C LEU A 817 -19.72 -10.31 24.35
N ARG A 818 -18.56 -10.88 24.74
CA ARG A 818 -17.84 -10.46 25.95
C ARG A 818 -17.39 -9.00 25.88
N GLN A 819 -16.91 -8.56 24.73
CA GLN A 819 -16.52 -7.16 24.54
C GLN A 819 -17.72 -6.23 24.67
N LEU A 820 -18.87 -6.57 24.06
CA LEU A 820 -20.12 -5.82 24.23
C LEU A 820 -20.57 -5.77 25.70
N ALA A 821 -20.31 -6.83 26.47
CA ALA A 821 -20.64 -6.91 27.89
C ALA A 821 -19.67 -6.17 28.83
N GLY A 822 -18.42 -5.92 28.40
CA GLY A 822 -17.31 -5.52 29.28
C GLY A 822 -17.06 -4.02 29.43
N GLY A 823 -17.85 -3.15 28.80
CA GLY A 823 -17.58 -1.70 28.82
C GLY A 823 -17.93 -1.01 30.15
N PRO A 824 -17.16 0.00 30.60
CA PRO A 824 -17.46 0.81 31.80
C PRO A 824 -18.75 1.64 31.68
N ILE A 825 -19.29 1.77 30.47
CA ILE A 825 -20.56 2.44 30.16
C ILE A 825 -21.72 1.41 30.06
N GLY A 826 -21.42 0.12 30.14
CA GLY A 826 -22.35 -0.98 29.84
C GLY A 826 -23.64 -0.99 30.66
N GLN A 827 -23.65 -0.41 31.86
CA GLN A 827 -24.89 -0.29 32.64
C GLN A 827 -25.79 0.87 32.24
N ALA A 828 -25.26 1.94 31.61
CA ALA A 828 -26.04 3.10 31.19
C ALA A 828 -26.48 3.03 29.71
N THR A 829 -25.66 2.42 28.86
CA THR A 829 -25.83 2.42 27.40
C THR A 829 -27.10 1.73 26.90
N LEU A 830 -27.49 0.61 27.51
CA LEU A 830 -28.57 -0.25 27.02
C LEU A 830 -29.84 -0.19 27.88
N GLN A 831 -29.95 0.80 28.77
CA GLN A 831 -31.05 0.88 29.75
C GLN A 831 -32.44 0.96 29.11
N ASN A 832 -32.51 1.60 27.93
CA ASN A 832 -33.76 1.82 27.19
C ASN A 832 -34.06 0.71 26.16
N LEU A 833 -33.20 -0.31 26.06
CA LEU A 833 -33.35 -1.36 25.06
C LEU A 833 -34.49 -2.31 25.45
N GLU A 834 -35.52 -2.38 24.59
CA GLU A 834 -36.68 -3.26 24.76
C GLU A 834 -36.59 -4.52 23.90
N GLU A 835 -35.84 -4.49 22.79
CA GLU A 835 -35.70 -5.62 21.85
C GLU A 835 -34.24 -5.82 21.44
N LEU A 836 -33.75 -7.06 21.64
CA LEU A 836 -32.42 -7.50 21.24
C LEU A 836 -32.50 -8.80 20.43
N ASP A 837 -31.98 -8.75 19.21
CA ASP A 837 -31.84 -9.93 18.35
C ASP A 837 -30.36 -10.27 18.12
N LEU A 838 -29.95 -11.43 18.63
CA LEU A 838 -28.61 -11.99 18.45
C LEU A 838 -28.64 -13.31 17.66
N SER A 839 -29.77 -13.64 17.04
CA SER A 839 -29.98 -14.91 16.34
C SER A 839 -28.95 -15.14 15.22
N MET A 840 -28.67 -16.40 14.87
CA MET A 840 -27.78 -16.80 13.78
C MET A 840 -26.33 -16.32 13.93
N ASN A 841 -25.87 -16.15 15.17
CA ASN A 841 -24.49 -15.82 15.51
C ASN A 841 -23.81 -16.99 16.25
N PRO A 842 -22.56 -17.37 15.93
CA PRO A 842 -21.88 -18.50 16.57
C PRO A 842 -21.40 -18.20 18.00
N LEU A 843 -22.32 -17.90 18.92
CA LEU A 843 -22.02 -17.51 20.30
C LEU A 843 -21.49 -18.67 21.15
N GLY A 844 -22.07 -19.86 20.99
CA GLY A 844 -21.71 -21.08 21.72
C GLY A 844 -22.00 -21.03 23.23
N ASP A 845 -21.78 -22.16 23.91
CA ASP A 845 -22.13 -22.35 25.34
C ASP A 845 -21.33 -21.46 26.31
N GLY A 846 -20.15 -21.00 25.88
CA GLY A 846 -19.27 -20.19 26.71
C GLY A 846 -19.71 -18.73 26.88
N CYS A 847 -20.71 -18.26 26.14
CA CYS A 847 -21.10 -16.84 26.14
C CYS A 847 -21.89 -16.39 27.38
N GLY A 848 -22.29 -17.33 28.25
CA GLY A 848 -23.26 -17.04 29.31
C GLY A 848 -22.91 -15.92 30.29
N PRO A 849 -21.67 -15.76 30.78
CA PRO A 849 -21.31 -14.61 31.62
C PRO A 849 -21.50 -13.25 30.91
N ALA A 850 -21.23 -13.20 29.60
CA ALA A 850 -21.43 -12.01 28.80
C ALA A 850 -22.93 -11.74 28.59
N LEU A 851 -23.69 -12.76 28.23
CA LEU A 851 -25.15 -12.67 28.07
C LEU A 851 -25.84 -12.25 29.39
N ALA A 852 -25.39 -12.78 30.53
CA ALA A 852 -25.87 -12.40 31.86
C ALA A 852 -25.61 -10.91 32.17
N SER A 853 -24.48 -10.38 31.71
CA SER A 853 -24.12 -8.98 31.91
C SER A 853 -24.95 -8.07 31.00
N ILE A 854 -25.21 -8.48 29.76
CA ILE A 854 -26.10 -7.77 28.83
C ILE A 854 -27.53 -7.75 29.37
N LEU A 855 -28.06 -8.88 29.83
CA LEU A 855 -29.39 -8.95 30.44
C LEU A 855 -29.54 -7.97 31.63
N ARG A 856 -28.53 -7.90 32.50
CA ARG A 856 -28.51 -6.96 33.62
C ARG A 856 -28.35 -5.50 33.20
N ALA A 857 -27.76 -5.23 32.04
CA ALA A 857 -27.65 -3.90 31.45
C ALA A 857 -28.94 -3.43 30.76
N CYS A 858 -29.86 -4.35 30.45
CA CYS A 858 -31.11 -4.06 29.74
C CYS A 858 -32.34 -4.35 30.64
N PRO A 859 -32.61 -3.52 31.67
CA PRO A 859 -33.72 -3.75 32.59
C PRO A 859 -35.09 -3.70 31.90
N LEU A 860 -35.24 -2.94 30.81
CA LEU A 860 -36.49 -2.83 30.06
C LEU A 860 -36.66 -3.90 28.96
N LEU A 861 -35.74 -4.87 28.86
CA LEU A 861 -35.73 -5.84 27.77
C LEU A 861 -36.98 -6.71 27.77
N SER A 862 -37.82 -6.53 26.76
CA SER A 862 -39.08 -7.24 26.59
C SER A 862 -38.98 -8.43 25.64
N THR A 863 -38.06 -8.35 24.68
CA THR A 863 -37.89 -9.37 23.64
C THR A 863 -36.42 -9.71 23.45
N LEU A 864 -36.10 -10.99 23.60
CA LEU A 864 -34.77 -11.53 23.35
C LEU A 864 -34.85 -12.69 22.37
N ARG A 865 -34.13 -12.58 21.25
CA ARG A 865 -34.02 -13.66 20.27
C ARG A 865 -32.60 -14.18 20.18
N LEU A 866 -32.46 -15.48 20.35
CA LEU A 866 -31.21 -16.22 20.38
C LEU A 866 -31.33 -17.50 19.53
N GLN A 867 -31.95 -17.40 18.36
CA GLN A 867 -32.17 -18.57 17.51
C GLN A 867 -30.86 -18.99 16.84
N ALA A 868 -30.59 -20.30 16.75
CA ALA A 868 -29.40 -20.83 16.07
C ALA A 868 -28.08 -20.17 16.50
N CYS A 869 -27.91 -19.96 17.80
CA CYS A 869 -26.71 -19.34 18.38
C CYS A 869 -25.58 -20.35 18.69
N GLY A 870 -25.79 -21.63 18.34
CA GLY A 870 -24.85 -22.71 18.62
C GLY A 870 -24.86 -23.20 20.07
N PHE A 871 -25.97 -23.00 20.80
CA PHE A 871 -26.09 -23.51 22.18
C PHE A 871 -26.36 -25.01 22.21
N GLY A 872 -25.59 -25.73 23.00
CA GLY A 872 -25.64 -27.18 23.15
C GLY A 872 -25.97 -27.64 24.59
N PRO A 873 -25.69 -28.91 24.91
CA PRO A 873 -25.99 -29.49 26.22
C PRO A 873 -25.25 -28.86 27.41
N ASN A 874 -24.20 -28.07 27.16
CA ASN A 874 -23.47 -27.36 28.21
C ASN A 874 -23.97 -25.93 28.42
N PHE A 875 -24.97 -25.48 27.66
CA PHE A 875 -25.64 -24.21 27.91
C PHE A 875 -26.19 -24.18 29.35
N LEU A 876 -25.89 -23.10 30.08
CA LEU A 876 -26.14 -22.93 31.51
C LEU A 876 -25.44 -23.94 32.45
N SER A 877 -24.54 -24.79 31.96
CA SER A 877 -23.72 -25.62 32.85
C SER A 877 -22.71 -24.75 33.60
N HIS A 878 -22.75 -24.80 34.94
CA HIS A 878 -21.87 -24.01 35.82
C HIS A 878 -21.97 -22.48 35.67
N GLN A 879 -23.04 -21.95 35.07
CA GLN A 879 -23.24 -20.51 34.84
C GLN A 879 -24.37 -19.95 35.70
N ALA A 880 -24.19 -19.94 37.02
CA ALA A 880 -25.18 -19.42 37.97
C ALA A 880 -25.61 -17.99 37.64
N ALA A 881 -24.68 -17.14 37.18
CA ALA A 881 -24.96 -15.74 36.85
C ALA A 881 -25.95 -15.54 35.69
N LEU A 882 -25.96 -16.43 34.69
CA LEU A 882 -26.94 -16.34 33.59
C LEU A 882 -28.32 -16.81 34.04
N GLY A 883 -28.37 -17.87 34.86
CA GLY A 883 -29.60 -18.34 35.47
C GLY A 883 -30.27 -17.24 36.31
N THR A 884 -29.51 -16.57 37.18
CA THR A 884 -30.02 -15.44 37.98
C THR A 884 -30.45 -14.27 37.08
N ALA A 885 -29.66 -13.93 36.05
CA ALA A 885 -30.02 -12.84 35.15
C ALA A 885 -31.34 -13.07 34.39
N PHE A 886 -31.66 -14.32 34.04
CA PHE A 886 -32.97 -14.65 33.48
C PHE A 886 -34.09 -14.56 34.53
N GLN A 887 -33.84 -14.97 35.77
CA GLN A 887 -34.82 -14.86 36.86
C GLN A 887 -35.16 -13.40 37.15
N ASP A 888 -34.14 -12.53 37.13
CA ASP A 888 -34.25 -11.09 37.40
C ASP A 888 -34.85 -10.29 36.21
N ALA A 889 -35.05 -10.92 35.05
CA ALA A 889 -35.56 -10.27 33.85
C ALA A 889 -37.11 -10.11 33.89
N GLU A 890 -37.61 -9.30 34.81
CA GLU A 890 -39.05 -9.12 35.06
C GLU A 890 -39.85 -8.57 33.88
N HIS A 891 -39.20 -7.90 32.93
CA HIS A 891 -39.85 -7.32 31.75
C HIS A 891 -39.83 -8.25 30.52
N LEU A 892 -39.13 -9.38 30.58
CA LEU A 892 -38.94 -10.29 29.44
C LEU A 892 -40.24 -11.03 29.10
N LYS A 893 -40.90 -10.60 28.01
CA LYS A 893 -42.16 -11.17 27.50
C LYS A 893 -41.94 -12.21 26.41
N THR A 894 -40.91 -12.07 25.59
CA THR A 894 -40.64 -12.97 24.46
C THR A 894 -39.22 -13.50 24.53
N LEU A 895 -39.07 -14.83 24.54
CA LEU A 895 -37.78 -15.49 24.44
C LEU A 895 -37.80 -16.54 23.31
N SER A 896 -36.83 -16.44 22.41
CA SER A 896 -36.65 -17.42 21.33
C SER A 896 -35.29 -18.11 21.45
N LEU A 897 -35.32 -19.43 21.65
CA LEU A 897 -34.13 -20.29 21.71
C LEU A 897 -34.14 -21.35 20.59
N SER A 898 -35.04 -21.20 19.62
CA SER A 898 -35.20 -22.14 18.51
C SER A 898 -33.90 -22.43 17.78
N TYR A 899 -33.76 -23.63 17.23
CA TYR A 899 -32.62 -24.10 16.44
C TYR A 899 -31.29 -24.17 17.22
N ASN A 900 -31.34 -24.28 18.54
CA ASN A 900 -30.18 -24.60 19.37
C ASN A 900 -30.31 -26.03 19.92
N PRO A 901 -29.38 -26.96 19.64
CA PRO A 901 -29.45 -28.34 20.14
C PRO A 901 -29.12 -28.47 21.65
N LEU A 902 -29.89 -27.77 22.49
CA LEU A 902 -29.75 -27.75 23.95
C LEU A 902 -29.86 -29.14 24.57
N GLY A 903 -30.79 -29.95 24.06
CA GLY A 903 -31.18 -31.21 24.65
C GLY A 903 -31.86 -31.09 26.02
N THR A 904 -32.35 -32.22 26.54
CA THR A 904 -33.24 -32.23 27.73
C THR A 904 -32.63 -31.57 28.98
N SER A 905 -31.36 -31.84 29.30
CA SER A 905 -30.72 -31.34 30.53
C SER A 905 -30.49 -29.83 30.53
N ALA A 906 -30.00 -29.27 29.41
CA ALA A 906 -29.79 -27.83 29.31
C ALA A 906 -31.12 -27.08 29.24
N LEU A 907 -32.11 -27.63 28.53
CA LEU A 907 -33.46 -27.08 28.50
C LEU A 907 -34.09 -27.04 29.90
N ALA A 908 -33.96 -28.10 30.69
CA ALA A 908 -34.47 -28.14 32.06
C ALA A 908 -33.90 -27.03 32.94
N ARG A 909 -32.57 -26.82 32.91
CA ARG A 909 -31.91 -25.73 33.64
C ARG A 909 -32.36 -24.36 33.14
N THR A 910 -32.53 -24.21 31.83
CA THR A 910 -32.98 -22.96 31.20
C THR A 910 -34.38 -22.60 31.69
N LEU A 911 -35.35 -23.51 31.51
CA LEU A 911 -36.74 -23.31 31.93
C LEU A 911 -36.89 -23.14 33.46
N GLN A 912 -36.02 -23.79 34.25
CA GLN A 912 -35.99 -23.56 35.69
C GLN A 912 -35.68 -22.10 36.04
N SER A 913 -34.87 -21.44 35.21
CA SER A 913 -34.36 -20.07 35.43
C SER A 913 -35.20 -18.98 34.76
N LEU A 914 -36.23 -19.32 33.97
CA LEU A 914 -37.07 -18.32 33.29
C LEU A 914 -38.15 -17.72 34.23
N PRO A 915 -38.53 -16.44 34.03
CA PRO A 915 -39.52 -15.76 34.86
C PRO A 915 -40.94 -16.20 34.50
N THR A 916 -41.63 -16.86 35.43
CA THR A 916 -42.97 -17.42 35.18
C THR A 916 -44.07 -16.37 35.08
N GLY A 917 -43.93 -15.26 35.81
CA GLY A 917 -44.95 -14.19 35.88
C GLY A 917 -44.87 -13.14 34.77
N ALA A 918 -43.85 -13.18 33.91
CA ALA A 918 -43.60 -12.18 32.87
C ALA A 918 -43.61 -12.74 31.44
N LEU A 919 -43.10 -13.97 31.26
CA LEU A 919 -42.87 -14.54 29.93
C LEU A 919 -44.20 -14.95 29.26
N LEU A 920 -44.55 -14.28 28.17
CA LEU A 920 -45.78 -14.50 27.40
C LEU A 920 -45.57 -15.42 26.19
N ARG A 921 -44.40 -15.36 25.54
CA ARG A 921 -44.09 -16.14 24.33
C ARG A 921 -42.74 -16.84 24.47
N LEU A 922 -42.75 -18.15 24.27
CA LEU A 922 -41.57 -19.00 24.32
C LEU A 922 -41.45 -19.85 23.05
N GLU A 923 -40.35 -19.68 22.34
CA GLU A 923 -40.09 -20.38 21.09
C GLU A 923 -38.93 -21.36 21.25
N LEU A 924 -39.23 -22.65 21.08
CA LEU A 924 -38.33 -23.78 21.30
C LEU A 924 -38.35 -24.74 20.10
N SER A 925 -38.39 -24.24 18.87
CA SER A 925 -38.37 -25.12 17.70
C SER A 925 -37.01 -25.82 17.56
N SER A 926 -36.98 -27.12 17.27
CA SER A 926 -35.73 -27.85 16.97
C SER A 926 -34.63 -27.72 18.04
N VAL A 927 -34.97 -27.88 19.32
CA VAL A 927 -34.02 -27.76 20.44
C VAL A 927 -33.51 -29.11 20.99
N THR A 928 -34.03 -30.24 20.49
CA THR A 928 -33.52 -31.58 20.83
C THR A 928 -32.12 -31.80 20.27
N ALA A 929 -31.22 -32.42 21.06
CA ALA A 929 -29.86 -32.76 20.61
C ALA A 929 -29.82 -33.93 19.60
N GLY A 930 -30.90 -34.73 19.52
CA GLY A 930 -31.02 -35.84 18.57
C GLY A 930 -32.34 -36.59 18.69
N LYS A 931 -32.58 -37.53 17.77
CA LYS A 931 -33.83 -38.33 17.70
C LYS A 931 -34.07 -39.24 18.91
N SER A 932 -33.02 -39.52 19.70
CA SER A 932 -33.05 -40.32 20.92
C SER A 932 -33.37 -39.51 22.18
N ASP A 933 -33.37 -38.17 22.09
CA ASP A 933 -33.60 -37.27 23.21
C ASP A 933 -35.11 -37.06 23.44
N LEU A 934 -35.78 -38.09 23.97
CA LEU A 934 -37.23 -38.15 24.10
C LEU A 934 -37.78 -37.44 25.35
N GLY A 935 -36.91 -36.88 26.20
CA GLY A 935 -37.26 -36.29 27.50
C GLY A 935 -37.64 -34.81 27.48
N LEU A 936 -37.68 -34.16 26.31
CA LEU A 936 -37.85 -32.72 26.19
C LEU A 936 -39.14 -32.18 26.83
N ILE A 937 -40.21 -32.98 26.83
CA ILE A 937 -41.53 -32.50 27.25
C ILE A 937 -41.69 -32.37 28.77
N GLU A 938 -40.98 -33.19 29.55
CA GLU A 938 -41.08 -33.18 31.02
C GLU A 938 -40.65 -31.83 31.62
N PRO A 939 -39.50 -31.23 31.22
CA PRO A 939 -39.14 -29.87 31.59
C PRO A 939 -40.15 -28.79 31.19
N VAL A 940 -40.75 -28.92 30.00
CA VAL A 940 -41.76 -27.97 29.48
C VAL A 940 -43.03 -28.05 30.31
N VAL A 941 -43.54 -29.26 30.56
CA VAL A 941 -44.70 -29.51 31.42
C VAL A 941 -44.45 -28.97 32.83
N ARG A 942 -43.26 -29.21 33.38
CA ARG A 942 -42.89 -28.71 34.71
C ARG A 942 -42.89 -27.18 34.76
N TYR A 943 -42.45 -26.50 33.71
CA TYR A 943 -42.51 -25.04 33.61
C TYR A 943 -43.95 -24.54 33.52
N LEU A 944 -44.76 -25.12 32.64
CA LEU A 944 -46.17 -24.75 32.45
C LEU A 944 -47.01 -24.95 33.71
N SER A 945 -46.65 -25.92 34.55
CA SER A 945 -47.35 -26.24 35.80
C SER A 945 -46.88 -25.40 37.01
N LYS A 946 -45.91 -24.50 36.84
CA LYS A 946 -45.48 -23.60 37.93
C LYS A 946 -46.61 -22.60 38.25
N GLU A 947 -46.80 -22.32 39.54
CA GLU A 947 -47.74 -21.31 40.00
C GLU A 947 -47.38 -19.94 39.41
N GLY A 948 -48.40 -19.21 38.92
CA GLY A 948 -48.23 -17.89 38.31
C GLY A 948 -47.65 -17.89 36.88
N CYS A 949 -47.60 -19.04 36.20
CA CYS A 949 -47.24 -19.10 34.78
C CYS A 949 -48.25 -18.30 33.92
N VAL A 950 -47.77 -17.27 33.20
CA VAL A 950 -48.60 -16.42 32.31
C VAL A 950 -48.37 -16.69 30.82
N LEU A 951 -47.72 -17.80 30.48
CA LEU A 951 -47.36 -18.10 29.09
C LEU A 951 -48.61 -18.21 28.21
N THR A 952 -48.62 -17.48 27.10
CA THR A 952 -49.74 -17.42 26.14
C THR A 952 -49.43 -18.10 24.82
N HIS A 953 -48.17 -18.11 24.40
CA HIS A 953 -47.70 -18.69 23.14
C HIS A 953 -46.53 -19.63 23.38
N LEU A 954 -46.66 -20.88 22.94
CA LEU A 954 -45.62 -21.90 23.01
C LEU A 954 -45.41 -22.55 21.65
N ILE A 955 -44.16 -22.52 21.18
CA ILE A 955 -43.76 -23.14 19.91
C ILE A 955 -42.78 -24.28 20.20
N LEU A 956 -43.14 -25.50 19.80
CA LEU A 956 -42.38 -26.74 19.99
C LEU A 956 -42.17 -27.49 18.67
N SER A 957 -42.09 -26.77 17.56
CA SER A 957 -41.98 -27.37 16.23
C SER A 957 -40.67 -28.16 16.04
N SER A 958 -40.70 -29.23 15.25
CA SER A 958 -39.51 -30.00 14.86
C SER A 958 -38.67 -30.57 16.04
N ASN A 959 -39.29 -30.99 17.13
CA ASN A 959 -38.62 -31.56 18.32
C ASN A 959 -38.75 -33.10 18.41
N TYR A 960 -39.08 -33.77 17.31
CA TYR A 960 -39.31 -35.22 17.27
C TYR A 960 -40.35 -35.74 18.29
N LEU A 961 -41.31 -34.89 18.66
CA LEU A 961 -42.37 -35.23 19.62
C LEU A 961 -43.25 -36.36 19.09
N SER A 962 -43.71 -37.21 20.01
CA SER A 962 -44.59 -38.36 19.75
C SER A 962 -45.93 -38.19 20.45
N ASP A 963 -46.90 -39.05 20.12
CA ASP A 963 -48.21 -39.06 20.81
C ASP A 963 -48.09 -39.14 22.33
N LYS A 964 -47.13 -39.92 22.86
CA LYS A 964 -46.89 -39.99 24.31
C LYS A 964 -46.51 -38.61 24.89
N ALA A 965 -45.66 -37.86 24.20
CA ALA A 965 -45.24 -36.54 24.66
C ALA A 965 -46.40 -35.54 24.61
N VAL A 966 -47.25 -35.62 23.58
CA VAL A 966 -48.46 -34.79 23.51
C VAL A 966 -49.44 -35.15 24.62
N GLY A 967 -49.58 -36.42 24.99
CA GLY A 967 -50.39 -36.85 26.13
C GLY A 967 -49.85 -36.37 27.50
N GLU A 968 -48.53 -36.24 27.66
CA GLU A 968 -47.94 -35.60 28.84
C GLU A 968 -48.20 -34.08 28.85
N LEU A 969 -48.09 -33.43 27.70
CA LEU A 969 -48.38 -32.01 27.53
C LEU A 969 -49.87 -31.70 27.73
N SER A 970 -50.78 -32.53 27.21
CA SER A 970 -52.22 -32.29 27.26
C SER A 970 -52.71 -32.22 28.71
N ARG A 971 -52.23 -33.12 29.58
CA ARG A 971 -52.58 -33.18 31.02
C ARG A 971 -52.22 -31.92 31.79
N CYS A 972 -51.28 -31.11 31.32
CA CYS A 972 -50.92 -29.85 31.98
C CYS A 972 -51.69 -28.62 31.44
N LEU A 973 -52.39 -28.74 30.31
CA LEU A 973 -53.13 -27.60 29.72
C LEU A 973 -54.21 -27.02 30.65
N PRO A 974 -54.97 -27.80 31.44
CA PRO A 974 -55.92 -27.24 32.41
C PRO A 974 -55.24 -26.44 33.52
N LEU A 975 -53.97 -26.76 33.84
CA LEU A 975 -53.17 -26.06 34.85
C LEU A 975 -52.59 -24.73 34.33
N CYS A 976 -52.56 -24.53 33.01
CA CYS A 976 -52.04 -23.31 32.36
C CYS A 976 -53.12 -22.68 31.46
N PRO A 977 -54.18 -22.09 32.05
CA PRO A 977 -55.31 -21.55 31.29
C PRO A 977 -54.93 -20.37 30.39
N SER A 978 -53.81 -19.68 30.67
CA SER A 978 -53.28 -18.57 29.87
C SER A 978 -52.79 -18.98 28.48
N LEU A 979 -52.44 -20.26 28.28
CA LEU A 979 -51.85 -20.74 27.03
C LEU A 979 -52.93 -20.84 25.93
N ILE A 980 -52.94 -19.89 25.00
CA ILE A 980 -53.93 -19.81 23.91
C ILE A 980 -53.36 -20.25 22.56
N SER A 981 -52.04 -20.26 22.39
CA SER A 981 -51.40 -20.59 21.12
C SER A 981 -50.35 -21.69 21.32
N LEU A 982 -50.52 -22.81 20.61
CA LEU A 982 -49.62 -23.96 20.66
C LEU A 982 -49.23 -24.40 19.26
N ASP A 983 -47.94 -24.36 18.94
CA ASP A 983 -47.41 -24.89 17.69
C ASP A 983 -46.61 -26.18 17.91
N LEU A 984 -47.11 -27.29 17.37
CA LEU A 984 -46.51 -28.62 17.38
C LEU A 984 -46.09 -29.07 15.98
N SER A 985 -45.99 -28.15 15.01
CA SER A 985 -45.70 -28.47 13.62
C SER A 985 -44.37 -29.24 13.42
N ALA A 986 -44.28 -29.96 12.31
CA ALA A 986 -43.10 -30.73 11.89
C ALA A 986 -42.64 -31.80 12.91
N ASN A 987 -43.57 -32.33 13.71
CA ASN A 987 -43.35 -33.49 14.57
C ASN A 987 -44.05 -34.73 13.97
N PRO A 988 -43.35 -35.53 13.13
CA PRO A 988 -43.99 -36.57 12.31
C PRO A 988 -44.52 -37.77 13.10
N LYS A 989 -44.22 -37.90 14.40
CA LYS A 989 -44.76 -38.97 15.27
C LYS A 989 -46.03 -38.55 16.03
N ILE A 990 -46.54 -37.34 15.77
CA ILE A 990 -47.84 -36.88 16.27
C ILE A 990 -48.91 -37.33 15.26
N SER A 991 -49.87 -38.12 15.73
CA SER A 991 -50.95 -38.72 14.94
C SER A 991 -52.33 -38.16 15.30
N CYS A 992 -53.39 -38.72 14.72
CA CYS A 992 -54.78 -38.39 15.06
C CYS A 992 -55.11 -38.65 16.54
N THR A 993 -54.39 -39.59 17.20
CA THR A 993 -54.57 -39.87 18.63
C THR A 993 -54.25 -38.63 19.48
N SER A 994 -53.13 -37.97 19.21
CA SER A 994 -52.76 -36.71 19.87
C SER A 994 -53.81 -35.62 19.69
N LEU A 995 -54.35 -35.47 18.48
CA LEU A 995 -55.37 -34.46 18.18
C LEU A 995 -56.65 -34.71 19.00
N GLN A 996 -57.11 -35.97 19.07
CA GLN A 996 -58.27 -36.35 19.88
C GLN A 996 -58.03 -36.11 21.37
N GLU A 997 -56.85 -36.48 21.87
CA GLU A 997 -56.47 -36.30 23.27
C GLU A 997 -56.43 -34.80 23.64
N LEU A 998 -55.75 -33.98 22.85
CA LEU A 998 -55.73 -32.52 23.05
C LEU A 998 -57.14 -31.93 23.08
N LEU A 999 -57.97 -32.24 22.09
CA LEU A 999 -59.35 -31.73 22.03
C LEU A 999 -60.20 -32.19 23.21
N SER A 1000 -59.99 -33.41 23.73
CA SER A 1000 -60.71 -33.90 24.90
C SER A 1000 -60.35 -33.13 26.16
N VAL A 1001 -59.06 -32.86 26.40
CA VAL A 1001 -58.62 -32.11 27.58
C VAL A 1001 -58.96 -30.62 27.47
N LEU A 1002 -58.96 -30.04 26.26
CA LEU A 1002 -59.39 -28.65 26.07
C LEU A 1002 -60.85 -28.40 26.49
N GLN A 1003 -61.71 -29.41 26.51
CA GLN A 1003 -63.09 -29.28 27.01
C GLN A 1003 -63.17 -29.00 28.52
N GLU A 1004 -62.12 -29.34 29.28
CA GLU A 1004 -62.03 -29.06 30.71
C GLU A 1004 -61.67 -27.59 30.99
N ARG A 1005 -61.30 -26.83 29.96
CA ARG A 1005 -60.94 -25.41 30.07
C ARG A 1005 -62.16 -24.52 29.81
N SER A 1006 -62.18 -23.36 30.45
CA SER A 1006 -63.18 -22.32 30.20
C SER A 1006 -63.05 -21.70 28.79
N GLN A 1007 -61.84 -21.73 28.22
CA GLN A 1007 -61.52 -21.25 26.88
C GLN A 1007 -60.59 -22.24 26.18
N GLY A 1008 -60.89 -22.52 24.91
CA GLY A 1008 -60.06 -23.33 24.02
C GLY A 1008 -58.81 -22.58 23.53
N LEU A 1009 -58.15 -23.09 22.49
CA LEU A 1009 -56.97 -22.43 21.91
C LEU A 1009 -57.38 -21.47 20.78
N SER A 1010 -56.73 -20.31 20.74
CA SER A 1010 -56.80 -19.44 19.56
C SER A 1010 -56.04 -20.03 18.37
N PHE A 1011 -54.96 -20.77 18.62
CA PHE A 1011 -54.13 -21.34 17.56
C PHE A 1011 -53.58 -22.73 17.92
N LEU A 1012 -53.72 -23.68 17.00
CA LEU A 1012 -53.07 -24.98 17.04
C LEU A 1012 -52.34 -25.28 15.71
N GLY A 1013 -51.01 -25.39 15.78
CA GLY A 1013 -50.15 -25.73 14.65
C GLY A 1013 -49.81 -27.23 14.61
N LEU A 1014 -50.21 -27.92 13.55
CA LEU A 1014 -49.95 -29.36 13.35
C LEU A 1014 -49.47 -29.68 11.92
N SER A 1015 -49.07 -28.69 11.14
CA SER A 1015 -48.56 -28.92 9.78
C SER A 1015 -47.29 -29.78 9.82
N GLY A 1016 -47.21 -30.84 9.00
CA GLY A 1016 -46.08 -31.77 8.97
C GLY A 1016 -46.14 -32.90 10.02
N CYS A 1017 -47.23 -33.01 10.78
CA CYS A 1017 -47.53 -34.17 11.64
C CYS A 1017 -48.20 -35.29 10.83
N ALA A 1018 -48.22 -36.52 11.36
CA ALA A 1018 -48.82 -37.70 10.73
C ALA A 1018 -50.34 -37.83 11.01
N ILE A 1019 -51.07 -36.74 10.85
CA ILE A 1019 -52.53 -36.70 11.00
C ILE A 1019 -53.16 -37.05 9.65
N GLN A 1020 -53.85 -38.18 9.58
CA GLN A 1020 -54.44 -38.71 8.36
C GLN A 1020 -55.94 -38.98 8.53
N GLY A 1021 -56.70 -38.77 7.46
CA GLY A 1021 -58.13 -39.06 7.41
C GLY A 1021 -58.44 -40.56 7.24
N PRO A 1022 -59.70 -40.98 7.47
CA PRO A 1022 -60.82 -40.15 7.91
C PRO A 1022 -60.72 -39.78 9.40
N LEU A 1023 -60.95 -38.51 9.71
CA LEU A 1023 -61.13 -38.05 11.08
C LEU A 1023 -62.50 -38.53 11.58
N GLY A 1024 -62.53 -39.24 12.71
CA GLY A 1024 -63.73 -39.90 13.21
C GLY A 1024 -64.96 -38.98 13.39
N PRO A 1025 -66.19 -39.55 13.40
CA PRO A 1025 -67.43 -38.78 13.48
C PRO A 1025 -67.46 -37.87 14.71
N GLY A 1026 -67.78 -36.57 14.51
CA GLY A 1026 -67.85 -35.55 15.55
C GLY A 1026 -66.51 -34.89 15.94
N LEU A 1027 -65.38 -35.29 15.35
CA LEU A 1027 -64.09 -34.65 15.65
C LEU A 1027 -64.03 -33.20 15.14
N TRP A 1028 -64.61 -32.94 13.97
CA TRP A 1028 -64.70 -31.58 13.43
C TRP A 1028 -65.57 -30.65 14.28
N ASP A 1029 -66.63 -31.16 14.92
CA ASP A 1029 -67.44 -30.38 15.88
C ASP A 1029 -66.62 -30.00 17.12
N LYS A 1030 -65.78 -30.92 17.60
CA LYS A 1030 -64.84 -30.63 18.71
C LYS A 1030 -63.79 -29.61 18.29
N ILE A 1031 -63.24 -29.70 17.07
CA ILE A 1031 -62.28 -28.74 16.52
C ILE A 1031 -62.90 -27.34 16.46
N THR A 1032 -64.09 -27.20 15.88
CA THR A 1032 -64.76 -25.89 15.74
C THR A 1032 -65.19 -25.29 17.08
N ALA A 1033 -65.51 -26.14 18.07
CA ALA A 1033 -65.86 -25.70 19.42
C ALA A 1033 -64.64 -25.24 20.24
N GLN A 1034 -63.49 -25.90 20.09
CA GLN A 1034 -62.33 -25.72 20.97
C GLN A 1034 -61.17 -24.92 20.34
N LEU A 1035 -61.19 -24.68 19.03
CA LEU A 1035 -60.10 -23.99 18.32
C LEU A 1035 -60.63 -22.81 17.50
N GLN A 1036 -59.90 -21.69 17.48
CA GLN A 1036 -60.14 -20.61 16.52
C GLN A 1036 -59.35 -20.83 15.23
N GLU A 1037 -58.04 -21.08 15.29
CA GLU A 1037 -57.19 -21.39 14.13
C GLU A 1037 -56.55 -22.79 14.26
N LEU A 1038 -56.64 -23.60 13.21
CA LEU A 1038 -55.96 -24.90 13.08
C LEU A 1038 -55.19 -24.95 11.76
N ARG A 1039 -53.87 -25.18 11.86
CA ARG A 1039 -53.01 -25.43 10.70
C ARG A 1039 -52.67 -26.91 10.58
N LEU A 1040 -53.11 -27.55 9.49
CA LEU A 1040 -52.88 -28.97 9.21
C LEU A 1040 -52.31 -29.16 7.80
N CYS A 1041 -51.71 -30.30 7.46
CA CYS A 1041 -51.35 -30.61 6.06
C CYS A 1041 -52.53 -31.26 5.32
N SER A 1042 -53.10 -30.58 4.32
CA SER A 1042 -54.33 -30.99 3.60
C SER A 1042 -54.19 -32.27 2.77
N ARG A 1043 -52.95 -32.69 2.45
CA ARG A 1043 -52.68 -33.86 1.60
C ARG A 1043 -53.03 -35.19 2.27
N TYR A 1044 -53.10 -35.22 3.59
CA TYR A 1044 -53.35 -36.43 4.37
C TYR A 1044 -54.82 -36.61 4.78
N LEU A 1045 -55.70 -35.64 4.48
CA LEU A 1045 -57.13 -35.73 4.76
C LEU A 1045 -57.88 -36.35 3.57
N CYS A 1046 -58.82 -37.25 3.88
CA CYS A 1046 -59.66 -37.91 2.87
C CYS A 1046 -60.73 -36.96 2.31
N PRO A 1047 -61.40 -37.30 1.18
CA PRO A 1047 -62.50 -36.50 0.63
C PRO A 1047 -63.62 -36.23 1.66
N GLU A 1048 -63.95 -37.23 2.48
CA GLU A 1048 -65.01 -37.14 3.50
C GLU A 1048 -64.72 -36.05 4.54
N ASP A 1049 -63.46 -35.93 5.00
CA ASP A 1049 -63.04 -34.87 5.94
C ASP A 1049 -63.15 -33.48 5.32
N ARG A 1050 -62.84 -33.37 4.03
CA ARG A 1050 -62.91 -32.09 3.29
C ARG A 1050 -64.35 -31.66 3.09
N ASP A 1051 -65.24 -32.61 2.84
CA ASP A 1051 -66.66 -32.35 2.68
C ASP A 1051 -67.34 -32.05 4.02
N ALA A 1052 -66.97 -32.75 5.11
CA ALA A 1052 -67.42 -32.42 6.46
C ALA A 1052 -67.01 -30.98 6.85
N LEU A 1053 -65.79 -30.57 6.54
CA LEU A 1053 -65.32 -29.20 6.76
C LEU A 1053 -66.11 -28.17 5.94
N ARG A 1054 -66.42 -28.47 4.66
CA ARG A 1054 -67.26 -27.60 3.81
C ARG A 1054 -68.68 -27.45 4.36
N GLN A 1055 -69.26 -28.51 4.92
CA GLN A 1055 -70.61 -28.47 5.50
C GLN A 1055 -70.67 -27.67 6.81
N LEU A 1056 -69.60 -27.68 7.61
CA LEU A 1056 -69.49 -26.92 8.85
C LEU A 1056 -69.20 -25.42 8.65
N LEU A 1057 -68.88 -24.98 7.42
CA LEU A 1057 -68.53 -23.61 7.07
C LEU A 1057 -69.57 -22.99 6.13
N PRO A 1058 -70.63 -22.33 6.63
CA PRO A 1058 -71.65 -21.74 5.76
C PRO A 1058 -71.17 -20.42 5.12
N GLY A 1059 -71.09 -20.38 3.79
CA GLY A 1059 -71.19 -19.15 2.98
C GLY A 1059 -69.95 -18.25 2.91
N GLN A 1060 -69.79 -17.59 1.76
CA GLN A 1060 -68.65 -16.78 1.35
C GLN A 1060 -68.34 -15.65 2.35
N GLY A 1061 -67.21 -15.75 3.07
CA GLY A 1061 -66.66 -14.64 3.86
C GLY A 1061 -65.69 -15.00 4.99
N ALA A 1062 -65.77 -16.20 5.59
CA ALA A 1062 -65.16 -16.44 6.90
C ALA A 1062 -64.14 -17.60 7.02
N CYS A 1063 -63.67 -18.19 5.92
CA CYS A 1063 -62.63 -19.24 5.94
C CYS A 1063 -61.90 -19.33 4.60
N SER A 1064 -60.56 -19.21 4.57
CA SER A 1064 -59.76 -19.38 3.35
C SER A 1064 -59.10 -20.77 3.28
N LEU A 1065 -59.56 -21.63 2.38
CA LEU A 1065 -58.82 -22.85 1.98
C LEU A 1065 -57.71 -22.46 1.00
N ALA A 1066 -56.50 -22.18 1.50
CA ALA A 1066 -55.34 -21.93 0.64
C ALA A 1066 -54.88 -23.24 -0.02
N ARG A 1067 -54.88 -23.29 -1.35
CA ARG A 1067 -54.43 -24.47 -2.14
C ARG A 1067 -52.91 -24.75 -2.05
N GLY A 1068 -52.14 -23.86 -1.40
CA GLY A 1068 -50.72 -24.03 -1.12
C GLY A 1068 -50.46 -24.80 0.17
N SER A 1069 -50.41 -26.13 0.08
CA SER A 1069 -49.79 -27.10 1.03
C SER A 1069 -50.23 -27.15 2.51
N LYS A 1070 -51.15 -26.34 3.01
CA LYS A 1070 -51.69 -26.43 4.38
C LYS A 1070 -53.21 -26.28 4.38
N LEU A 1071 -53.94 -27.23 4.97
CA LEU A 1071 -55.34 -27.01 5.32
C LEU A 1071 -55.36 -25.94 6.43
N PHE A 1072 -56.12 -24.89 6.20
CA PHE A 1072 -56.28 -23.77 7.10
C PHE A 1072 -57.74 -23.71 7.52
N PHE A 1073 -57.99 -23.95 8.80
CA PHE A 1073 -59.26 -23.61 9.45
C PHE A 1073 -59.01 -22.36 10.29
N GLN A 1074 -59.80 -21.32 10.09
CA GLN A 1074 -59.77 -20.11 10.91
C GLN A 1074 -61.19 -19.62 11.11
N ARG A 1075 -61.67 -19.64 12.35
CA ARG A 1075 -62.92 -19.03 12.79
C ARG A 1075 -62.67 -17.55 12.98
N LEU A 1076 -63.26 -16.69 12.13
CA LEU A 1076 -63.25 -15.23 12.32
C LEU A 1076 -64.02 -14.83 13.57
#